data_AF-A0A955P3D3-F1
#
_entry.id   AF-A0A955P3D3-F1
#
_cell.length_a   1.000
_cell.length_b   1.000
_cell.length_c   1.000
_cell.angle_alpha   90.00
_cell.angle_beta   90.00
_cell.angle_gamma   90.00
#
_symmetry.space_group_name_H-M   'P 1'
#
loop_
_entity.id
_entity.type
_entity.pdbx_description
1 polymer ?
#
loop_
_entity_poly.entity_id
_entity_poly.type
_entity_poly.pdbx_seq_one_letter_code
_entity_poly.pdbx_strand_id
1 'polypeptide(L)'
;MKNRLSIILILLFLSFPSFAVEVLNFQKATIVIGNEAGPIEKRIANLLAERLQEPSGLPASVIAESEMGEPSEGELQILLGIPDHSETISEVFYDERIDPLTELDPGLEGFLLKLMDPDGDPFLLAAGLDERGCLYAVGEILRKVRITEKEFQFFPPLEVRTAPAFEVRGTQFEQSGVAINKGKARPWTNKDRERVILDYALAGANVFSTGPGEMFDFIKSFGLMTQGGFGANTGSGPPEWNAKESIGRTGYLCLSVPEARAAQIERCENQFKNGPEFDFIKFHGGDGGGCECDLCNPYGLTFIKTVEEMANAIHKYHPKTRIYFTNQKFDDEDDIAIFKYLQEKPRDWLWAWGYGPGSDAMGWQPGHRQTHRMDLFRHPGMGPFARYCQEILHQLPPQQVLVFYNEITHWRYSQHGYIQMYPRADRNGDLPPPWNHFIYERRPDQAITMVYDRLTFFAWPKFYYWVFHQLLPYGVGDITHSSGHHDHFNQWMWQRLLWAPHTPLQDVVDEYCLTWFGREAAPMMAQALYQLEENLEEDREHPIDEKPGIDRYYRLVKSAGEKMPAHLMKDNWIWREHMVKASLDKHIKLDYKQQHERQKEIESIIRKGFEDGNLNAAIAKALPLTATPEPTEDMKALHEEALRLGEESNEIMGVRN
;
A
#
# COMPACT_ATOMS: atom_id res chain seq x y z
N MET A 1 67.67 -12.44 -8.09
CA MET A 1 66.26 -12.45 -8.53
C MET A 1 65.37 -11.85 -7.45
N LYS A 2 64.77 -10.69 -7.75
CA LYS A 2 63.49 -10.10 -7.29
C LYS A 2 63.65 -8.60 -7.06
N ASN A 3 63.38 -7.87 -8.15
CA ASN A 3 63.22 -6.42 -8.21
C ASN A 3 62.06 -5.97 -7.32
N ARG A 4 62.28 -4.89 -6.56
CA ARG A 4 61.20 -4.08 -5.97
C ARG A 4 60.97 -2.89 -6.89
N LEU A 5 59.86 -2.89 -7.62
CA LEU A 5 59.32 -1.71 -8.30
C LEU A 5 58.40 -1.00 -7.31
N SER A 6 58.75 0.21 -6.89
CA SER A 6 57.84 1.12 -6.20
C SER A 6 57.01 1.84 -7.26
N ILE A 7 55.71 1.59 -7.32
CA ILE A 7 54.76 2.34 -8.14
C ILE A 7 54.18 3.45 -7.27
N ILE A 8 54.51 4.70 -7.59
CA ILE A 8 53.90 5.89 -7.03
C ILE A 8 52.59 6.11 -7.80
N LEU A 9 51.45 5.89 -7.13
CA LEU A 9 50.13 6.15 -7.69
C LEU A 9 49.83 7.65 -7.51
N ILE A 10 49.99 8.43 -8.57
CA ILE A 10 49.56 9.83 -8.62
C ILE A 10 48.04 9.83 -8.85
N LEU A 11 47.28 10.11 -7.80
CA LEU A 11 45.84 10.40 -7.87
C LEU A 11 45.67 11.81 -8.49
N LEU A 12 45.46 11.84 -9.82
CA LEU A 12 44.95 13.02 -10.50
C LEU A 12 43.48 13.21 -10.11
N PHE A 13 43.21 14.19 -9.26
CA PHE A 13 41.87 14.75 -9.07
C PHE A 13 41.46 15.44 -10.38
N LEU A 14 40.77 14.70 -11.24
CA LEU A 14 39.99 15.27 -12.34
C LEU A 14 38.75 15.92 -11.72
N SER A 15 38.82 17.23 -11.53
CA SER A 15 37.66 18.07 -11.24
C SER A 15 36.72 18.01 -12.43
N PHE A 16 35.68 17.17 -12.34
CA PHE A 16 34.57 17.24 -13.29
C PHE A 16 33.91 18.61 -13.13
N PRO A 17 33.75 19.41 -14.20
CA PRO A 17 32.93 20.60 -14.14
C PRO A 17 31.52 20.14 -13.77
N SER A 18 30.99 20.67 -12.67
CA SER A 18 29.57 20.58 -12.35
C SER A 18 28.82 21.30 -13.47
N PHE A 19 28.31 20.57 -14.45
CA PHE A 19 27.32 21.11 -15.36
C PHE A 19 26.14 21.54 -14.48
N ALA A 20 25.95 22.85 -14.33
CA ALA A 20 24.75 23.37 -13.72
C ALA A 20 23.60 22.90 -14.63
N VAL A 21 22.73 22.04 -14.10
CA VAL A 21 21.50 21.67 -14.80
C VAL A 21 20.71 22.95 -14.95
N GLU A 22 20.46 23.36 -16.19
CA GLU A 22 19.63 24.51 -16.49
C GLU A 22 18.22 24.24 -15.94
N VAL A 23 17.65 25.20 -15.22
CA VAL A 23 16.33 25.08 -14.61
C VAL A 23 15.41 26.05 -15.31
N LEU A 24 14.34 25.55 -15.91
CA LEU A 24 13.31 26.38 -16.51
C LEU A 24 12.31 26.79 -15.42
N ASN A 25 12.01 28.08 -15.34
CA ASN A 25 11.18 28.66 -14.30
C ASN A 25 9.97 29.37 -14.92
N PHE A 26 8.78 29.06 -14.41
CA PHE A 26 7.52 29.62 -14.91
C PHE A 26 6.68 30.14 -13.75
N GLN A 27 6.06 31.30 -13.89
CA GLN A 27 5.22 31.90 -12.85
C GLN A 27 3.73 31.58 -13.04
N LYS A 28 3.35 31.01 -14.19
CA LYS A 28 1.99 30.50 -14.44
C LYS A 28 2.01 29.30 -15.39
N ALA A 29 0.96 28.49 -15.34
CA ALA A 29 0.78 27.34 -16.22
C ALA A 29 -0.59 27.39 -16.93
N THR A 30 -0.61 27.13 -18.22
CA THR A 30 -1.84 27.02 -19.01
C THR A 30 -1.92 25.63 -19.60
N ILE A 31 -2.93 24.87 -19.18
CA ILE A 31 -3.16 23.50 -19.63
C ILE A 31 -4.11 23.56 -20.83
N VAL A 32 -3.60 23.16 -21.99
CA VAL A 32 -4.31 23.18 -23.26
C VAL A 32 -4.83 21.79 -23.53
N ILE A 33 -6.14 21.66 -23.72
CA ILE A 33 -6.80 20.40 -24.09
C ILE A 33 -7.37 20.49 -25.50
N GLY A 34 -7.46 19.35 -26.18
CA GLY A 34 -8.04 19.27 -27.52
C GLY A 34 -9.51 19.72 -27.58
N ASN A 35 -9.95 20.22 -28.74
CA ASN A 35 -11.34 20.65 -28.91
C ASN A 35 -12.34 19.49 -28.76
N GLU A 36 -11.92 18.26 -29.08
CA GLU A 36 -12.73 17.05 -28.95
C GLU A 36 -12.58 16.36 -27.59
N ALA A 37 -11.83 16.94 -26.65
CA ALA A 37 -11.56 16.33 -25.35
C ALA A 37 -12.85 15.97 -24.58
N GLY A 38 -12.90 14.72 -24.12
CA GLY A 38 -14.03 14.16 -23.39
C GLY A 38 -14.20 14.75 -21.98
N PRO A 39 -15.31 14.42 -21.29
CA PRO A 39 -15.55 14.88 -19.92
C PRO A 39 -14.49 14.40 -18.91
N ILE A 40 -13.92 13.20 -19.12
CA ILE A 40 -12.88 12.64 -18.23
C ILE A 40 -11.55 13.38 -18.44
N GLU A 41 -11.11 13.60 -19.69
CA GLU A 41 -9.92 14.41 -20.00
C GLU A 41 -10.02 15.82 -19.42
N LYS A 42 -11.18 16.48 -19.58
CA LYS A 42 -11.45 17.80 -18.98
C LYS A 42 -11.30 17.76 -17.46
N ARG A 43 -11.81 16.72 -16.80
CA ARG A 43 -11.69 16.57 -15.35
C ARG A 43 -10.23 16.36 -14.92
N ILE A 44 -9.46 15.56 -15.67
CA ILE A 44 -8.03 15.32 -15.42
C ILE A 44 -7.21 16.61 -15.59
N ALA A 45 -7.49 17.41 -16.62
CA ALA A 45 -6.84 18.71 -16.81
C ALA A 45 -7.12 19.68 -15.65
N ASN A 46 -8.37 19.73 -15.19
CA ASN A 46 -8.74 20.53 -14.01
C ASN A 46 -8.04 20.03 -12.74
N LEU A 47 -7.91 18.71 -12.56
CA LEU A 47 -7.13 18.14 -11.46
C LEU A 47 -5.67 18.62 -11.50
N LEU A 48 -5.01 18.62 -12.66
CA LEU A 48 -3.66 19.17 -12.80
C LEU A 48 -3.60 20.65 -12.40
N ALA A 49 -4.53 21.47 -12.90
CA ALA A 49 -4.58 22.89 -12.55
C ALA A 49 -4.77 23.12 -11.04
N GLU A 50 -5.65 22.35 -10.40
CA GLU A 50 -5.88 22.41 -8.95
C GLU A 50 -4.62 22.03 -8.17
N ARG A 51 -3.94 20.93 -8.55
CA ARG A 51 -2.75 20.44 -7.86
C ARG A 51 -1.51 21.31 -8.07
N LEU A 52 -1.41 22.03 -9.19
CA LEU A 52 -0.37 23.04 -9.40
C LEU A 52 -0.61 24.29 -8.54
N GLN A 53 -1.87 24.71 -8.38
CA GLN A 53 -2.23 25.88 -7.58
C GLN A 53 -2.13 25.64 -6.08
N GLU A 54 -2.47 24.45 -5.60
CA GLU A 54 -2.64 24.16 -4.17
C GLU A 54 -1.41 24.53 -3.30
N PRO A 55 -0.15 24.24 -3.68
CA PRO A 55 0.98 24.49 -2.81
C PRO A 55 1.37 25.97 -2.72
N SER A 56 1.29 26.74 -3.81
CA SER A 56 1.84 28.10 -3.87
C SER A 56 0.83 29.20 -4.21
N GLY A 57 -0.35 28.83 -4.71
CA GLY A 57 -1.34 29.76 -5.27
C GLY A 57 -0.96 30.34 -6.63
N LEU A 58 0.09 29.83 -7.28
CA LEU A 58 0.48 30.28 -8.62
C LEU A 58 -0.61 29.95 -9.65
N PRO A 59 -0.92 30.85 -10.60
CA PRO A 59 -2.00 30.64 -11.53
C PRO A 59 -1.81 29.39 -12.38
N ALA A 60 -2.82 28.53 -12.39
CA ALA A 60 -2.96 27.46 -13.37
C ALA A 60 -4.39 27.42 -13.91
N SER A 61 -4.56 27.37 -15.23
CA SER A 61 -5.88 27.35 -15.87
C SER A 61 -5.95 26.35 -17.00
N VAL A 62 -7.16 25.86 -17.29
CA VAL A 62 -7.44 24.97 -18.42
C VAL A 62 -8.13 25.76 -19.52
N ILE A 63 -7.66 25.62 -20.76
CA ILE A 63 -8.27 26.20 -21.96
C ILE A 63 -8.39 25.16 -23.08
N ALA A 64 -9.31 25.38 -24.02
CA ALA A 64 -9.35 24.60 -25.25
C ALA A 64 -8.25 25.06 -26.22
N GLU A 65 -7.77 24.18 -27.09
CA GLU A 65 -6.75 24.51 -28.08
C GLU A 65 -7.19 25.61 -29.06
N SER A 66 -8.49 25.76 -29.31
CA SER A 66 -9.02 26.89 -30.11
C SER A 66 -8.84 28.27 -29.45
N GLU A 67 -8.56 28.29 -28.14
CA GLU A 67 -8.27 29.50 -27.36
C GLU A 67 -6.76 29.68 -27.12
N MET A 68 -5.93 28.75 -27.62
CA MET A 68 -4.48 28.80 -27.47
C MET A 68 -3.90 29.97 -28.28
N GLY A 69 -3.06 30.76 -27.62
CA GLY A 69 -2.28 31.82 -28.24
C GLY A 69 -0.79 31.65 -27.94
N GLU A 70 0.03 32.63 -28.33
CA GLU A 70 1.45 32.65 -27.95
C GLU A 70 1.60 32.70 -26.42
N PRO A 71 2.55 31.95 -25.83
CA PRO A 71 2.81 32.01 -24.41
C PRO A 71 3.29 33.41 -24.02
N SER A 72 2.70 33.97 -22.97
CA SER A 72 3.22 35.20 -22.38
C SER A 72 4.49 34.94 -21.56
N GLU A 73 5.23 36.01 -21.24
CA GLU A 73 6.47 35.91 -20.44
C GLU A 73 6.22 35.17 -19.12
N GLY A 74 6.99 34.10 -18.87
CA GLY A 74 6.89 33.29 -17.65
C GLY A 74 5.76 32.25 -17.66
N GLU A 75 5.11 32.01 -18.80
CA GLU A 75 4.06 31.02 -18.98
C GLU A 75 4.59 29.67 -19.43
N LEU A 76 4.20 28.60 -18.73
CA LEU A 76 4.32 27.25 -19.25
C LEU A 76 3.02 26.84 -19.92
N GLN A 77 3.05 26.53 -21.22
CA GLN A 77 1.95 25.83 -21.87
C GLN A 77 2.14 24.31 -21.71
N ILE A 78 1.09 23.62 -21.27
CA ILE A 78 1.06 22.16 -21.09
C ILE A 78 0.00 21.61 -22.04
N LEU A 79 0.41 20.98 -23.13
CA LEU A 79 -0.49 20.30 -24.06
C LEU A 79 -0.85 18.94 -23.47
N LEU A 80 -2.09 18.77 -23.00
CA LEU A 80 -2.55 17.58 -22.29
C LEU A 80 -3.76 16.97 -23.00
N GLY A 81 -3.66 15.71 -23.40
CA GLY A 81 -4.81 15.00 -23.97
C GLY A 81 -4.44 13.76 -24.76
N ILE A 82 -5.46 13.11 -25.33
CA ILE A 82 -5.30 12.04 -26.31
C ILE A 82 -5.01 12.68 -27.68
N PRO A 83 -3.96 12.26 -28.42
CA PRO A 83 -3.61 12.86 -29.71
C PRO A 83 -4.79 12.96 -30.69
N ASP A 84 -5.62 11.92 -30.79
CA ASP A 84 -6.79 11.88 -31.68
C ASP A 84 -7.86 12.95 -31.34
N HIS A 85 -7.83 13.52 -30.13
CA HIS A 85 -8.78 14.55 -29.70
C HIS A 85 -8.24 15.99 -29.81
N SER A 86 -6.97 16.17 -30.18
CA SER A 86 -6.27 17.45 -30.25
C SER A 86 -5.48 17.59 -31.56
N GLU A 87 -5.89 18.54 -32.39
CA GLU A 87 -5.16 18.89 -33.62
C GLU A 87 -3.75 19.37 -33.27
N THR A 88 -3.62 20.17 -32.20
CA THR A 88 -2.32 20.72 -31.75
C THR A 88 -1.34 19.63 -31.35
N ILE A 89 -1.76 18.65 -30.54
CA ILE A 89 -0.91 17.52 -30.15
C ILE A 89 -0.53 16.69 -31.39
N SER A 90 -1.49 16.44 -32.29
CA SER A 90 -1.25 15.70 -33.53
C SER A 90 -0.23 16.37 -34.44
N GLU A 91 -0.30 17.70 -34.58
CA GLU A 91 0.67 18.51 -35.34
C GLU A 91 2.06 18.43 -34.73
N VAL A 92 2.18 18.55 -33.40
CA VAL A 92 3.47 18.39 -32.70
C VAL A 92 4.07 17.00 -32.94
N PHE A 93 3.27 15.93 -32.88
CA PHE A 93 3.75 14.58 -33.20
C PHE A 93 4.28 14.48 -34.63
N TYR A 94 3.59 15.09 -35.60
CA TYR A 94 3.98 15.08 -37.00
C TYR A 94 5.25 15.89 -37.28
N ASP A 95 5.30 17.14 -36.83
CA ASP A 95 6.40 18.08 -37.08
C ASP A 95 7.71 17.63 -36.42
N GLU A 96 7.61 17.14 -35.18
CA GLU A 96 8.75 16.66 -34.39
C GLU A 96 9.07 15.18 -34.65
N ARG A 97 8.30 14.51 -35.52
CA ARG A 97 8.46 13.10 -35.88
C ARG A 97 8.46 12.16 -34.67
N ILE A 98 7.54 12.41 -33.75
CA ILE A 98 7.32 11.56 -32.58
C ILE A 98 6.48 10.37 -33.05
N ASP A 99 6.95 9.15 -32.77
CA ASP A 99 6.19 7.94 -33.08
C ASP A 99 4.81 7.97 -32.38
N PRO A 100 3.72 7.50 -33.01
CA PRO A 100 2.41 7.49 -32.39
C PRO A 100 2.38 6.61 -31.14
N LEU A 101 1.46 6.92 -30.22
CA LEU A 101 1.19 6.05 -29.08
C LEU A 101 0.34 4.86 -29.56
N THR A 102 0.68 3.66 -29.10
CA THR A 102 -0.01 2.41 -29.44
C THR A 102 -0.11 1.50 -28.22
N GLU A 103 -0.94 0.46 -28.31
CA GLU A 103 -1.04 -0.59 -27.29
C GLU A 103 0.27 -1.37 -27.06
N LEU A 104 1.27 -1.24 -27.94
CA LEU A 104 2.58 -1.87 -27.79
C LEU A 104 3.70 -0.88 -27.44
N ASP A 105 3.48 0.40 -27.68
CA ASP A 105 4.46 1.44 -27.41
C ASP A 105 3.78 2.78 -27.10
N PRO A 106 3.76 3.21 -25.82
CA PRO A 106 4.36 2.53 -24.67
C PRO A 106 3.55 1.31 -24.15
N GLY A 107 2.26 1.21 -24.50
CA GLY A 107 1.34 0.25 -23.89
C GLY A 107 -0.01 0.87 -23.50
N LEU A 108 -1.01 0.02 -23.22
CA LEU A 108 -2.31 0.43 -22.65
C LEU A 108 -2.14 1.30 -21.41
N GLU A 109 -2.99 2.32 -21.24
CA GLU A 109 -2.89 3.30 -20.14
C GLU A 109 -1.55 4.05 -20.09
N GLY A 110 -0.74 3.98 -21.14
CA GLY A 110 0.55 4.63 -21.22
C GLY A 110 0.47 6.06 -21.72
N PHE A 111 1.58 6.77 -21.58
CA PHE A 111 1.70 8.17 -21.98
C PHE A 111 3.12 8.53 -22.45
N LEU A 112 3.21 9.67 -23.12
CA LEU A 112 4.43 10.42 -23.41
C LEU A 112 4.37 11.77 -22.69
N LEU A 113 5.40 12.06 -21.89
CA LEU A 113 5.68 13.36 -21.33
C LEU A 113 7.01 13.86 -21.89
N LYS A 114 7.02 15.00 -22.58
CA LYS A 114 8.23 15.55 -23.19
C LYS A 114 8.25 17.07 -23.08
N LEU A 115 9.35 17.61 -22.55
CA LEU A 115 9.62 19.04 -22.58
C LEU A 115 10.21 19.41 -23.94
N MET A 116 9.52 20.31 -24.64
CA MET A 116 9.82 20.74 -26.00
C MET A 116 10.45 22.13 -25.99
N ASP A 117 11.29 22.40 -27.00
CA ASP A 117 12.00 23.66 -27.22
C ASP A 117 12.59 24.35 -25.96
N PRO A 118 13.43 23.65 -25.17
CA PRO A 118 13.96 24.21 -23.92
C PRO A 118 14.85 25.44 -24.11
N ASP A 119 15.42 25.63 -25.30
CA ASP A 119 16.33 26.73 -25.64
C ASP A 119 15.59 27.93 -26.29
N GLY A 120 14.29 27.78 -26.60
CA GLY A 120 13.43 28.77 -27.25
C GLY A 120 12.20 29.11 -26.39
N ASP A 121 11.00 28.76 -26.87
CA ASP A 121 9.73 28.95 -26.16
C ASP A 121 9.23 27.60 -25.58
N PRO A 122 9.67 27.22 -24.37
CA PRO A 122 9.44 25.87 -23.86
C PRO A 122 7.98 25.58 -23.55
N PHE A 123 7.52 24.40 -23.98
CA PHE A 123 6.21 23.86 -23.64
C PHE A 123 6.29 22.38 -23.26
N LEU A 124 5.30 21.89 -22.53
CA LEU A 124 5.26 20.50 -22.07
C LEU A 124 4.21 19.72 -22.85
N LEU A 125 4.64 18.72 -23.61
CA LEU A 125 3.77 17.76 -24.28
C LEU A 125 3.44 16.60 -23.33
N ALA A 126 2.17 16.39 -23.02
CA ALA A 126 1.67 15.33 -22.14
C ALA A 126 0.55 14.55 -22.86
N ALA A 127 0.93 13.61 -23.71
CA ALA A 127 0.01 12.83 -24.53
C ALA A 127 -0.29 11.47 -23.89
N GLY A 128 -1.57 11.16 -23.65
CA GLY A 128 -2.02 9.85 -23.19
C GLY A 128 -2.49 8.97 -24.35
N LEU A 129 -2.28 7.66 -24.28
CA LEU A 129 -2.91 6.72 -25.23
C LEU A 129 -4.44 6.68 -25.05
N ASP A 130 -4.88 6.79 -23.79
CA ASP A 130 -6.29 6.79 -23.39
C ASP A 130 -6.50 7.76 -22.20
N GLU A 131 -7.73 7.84 -21.71
CA GLU A 131 -8.10 8.73 -20.60
C GLU A 131 -7.26 8.48 -19.33
N ARG A 132 -6.93 7.22 -19.02
CA ARG A 132 -6.08 6.89 -17.86
C ARG A 132 -4.63 7.23 -18.15
N GLY A 133 -4.15 7.06 -19.39
CA GLY A 133 -2.87 7.57 -19.85
C GLY A 133 -2.71 9.07 -19.57
N CYS A 134 -3.72 9.88 -19.85
CA CYS A 134 -3.73 11.31 -19.50
C CYS A 134 -3.63 11.53 -17.98
N LEU A 135 -4.37 10.77 -17.16
CA LEU A 135 -4.30 10.86 -15.70
C LEU A 135 -2.89 10.53 -15.16
N TYR A 136 -2.23 9.53 -15.74
CA TYR A 136 -0.89 9.14 -15.32
C TYR A 136 0.19 10.12 -15.80
N ALA A 137 -0.01 10.75 -16.95
CA ALA A 137 0.82 11.88 -17.39
C ALA A 137 0.73 13.04 -16.38
N VAL A 138 -0.47 13.39 -15.89
CA VAL A 138 -0.66 14.38 -14.83
C VAL A 138 0.09 13.98 -13.55
N GLY A 139 0.01 12.71 -13.14
CA GLY A 139 0.77 12.19 -12.02
C GLY A 139 2.28 12.35 -12.19
N GLU A 140 2.81 12.07 -13.39
CA GLU A 140 4.22 12.24 -13.71
C GLU A 140 4.64 13.71 -13.69
N ILE A 141 3.85 14.61 -14.27
CA ILE A 141 4.10 16.07 -14.20
C ILE A 141 4.25 16.52 -12.76
N LEU A 142 3.32 16.13 -11.88
CA LEU A 142 3.33 16.52 -10.46
C LEU A 142 4.53 15.97 -9.69
N ARG A 143 5.11 14.83 -10.11
CA ARG A 143 6.36 14.30 -9.53
C ARG A 143 7.61 14.98 -10.09
N LYS A 144 7.57 15.50 -11.32
CA LYS A 144 8.72 16.15 -11.99
C LYS A 144 8.82 17.64 -11.72
N VAL A 145 7.69 18.32 -11.52
CA VAL A 145 7.65 19.75 -11.24
C VAL A 145 8.15 20.01 -9.81
N ARG A 146 9.04 20.99 -9.67
CA ARG A 146 9.33 21.58 -8.36
C ARG A 146 8.52 22.86 -8.23
N ILE A 147 7.58 22.86 -7.29
CA ILE A 147 6.75 24.02 -6.98
C ILE A 147 7.44 24.81 -5.86
N THR A 148 7.72 26.09 -6.14
CA THR A 148 8.17 27.05 -5.14
C THR A 148 7.07 28.07 -4.88
N GLU A 149 7.27 28.99 -3.94
CA GLU A 149 6.30 30.07 -3.68
C GLU A 149 6.08 31.00 -4.89
N LYS A 150 6.99 30.99 -5.87
CA LYS A 150 6.99 31.95 -6.98
C LYS A 150 6.98 31.32 -8.37
N GLU A 151 7.46 30.08 -8.47
CA GLU A 151 7.76 29.46 -9.76
C GLU A 151 7.47 27.95 -9.76
N PHE A 152 6.98 27.46 -10.90
CA PHE A 152 7.06 26.07 -11.33
C PHE A 152 8.42 25.85 -12.00
N GLN A 153 9.19 24.88 -11.50
CA GLN A 153 10.53 24.58 -11.99
C GLN A 153 10.59 23.20 -12.65
N PHE A 154 11.09 23.15 -13.88
CA PHE A 154 11.35 21.92 -14.64
C PHE A 154 12.84 21.78 -14.96
N PHE A 155 13.29 20.53 -15.07
CA PHE A 155 14.70 20.17 -15.21
C PHE A 155 14.91 19.42 -16.54
N PRO A 156 15.37 20.08 -17.62
CA PRO A 156 15.74 19.41 -18.87
C PRO A 156 16.98 18.49 -18.72
N PRO A 157 17.11 17.46 -19.57
CA PRO A 157 16.07 16.97 -20.48
C PRO A 157 14.95 16.25 -19.70
N LEU A 158 13.71 16.45 -20.12
CA LEU A 158 12.55 15.75 -19.58
C LEU A 158 11.83 15.02 -20.72
N GLU A 159 12.00 13.70 -20.76
CA GLU A 159 11.32 12.82 -21.70
C GLU A 159 11.01 11.49 -21.00
N VAL A 160 9.73 11.14 -20.94
CA VAL A 160 9.22 9.92 -20.31
C VAL A 160 8.16 9.33 -21.23
N ARG A 161 8.41 8.12 -21.73
CA ARG A 161 7.43 7.32 -22.48
C ARG A 161 7.28 5.99 -21.76
N THR A 162 6.12 5.75 -21.16
CA THR A 162 5.95 4.58 -20.28
C THR A 162 4.48 4.20 -20.14
N ALA A 163 4.26 2.91 -19.86
CA ALA A 163 2.97 2.31 -19.53
C ALA A 163 3.14 1.43 -18.28
N PRO A 164 2.05 1.09 -17.57
CA PRO A 164 2.11 0.20 -16.42
C PRO A 164 2.45 -1.24 -16.83
N ALA A 165 3.21 -1.94 -15.99
CA ALA A 165 3.55 -3.34 -16.20
C ALA A 165 2.43 -4.33 -15.84
N PHE A 166 1.54 -3.95 -14.93
CA PHE A 166 0.42 -4.77 -14.47
C PHE A 166 -0.92 -4.15 -14.83
N GLU A 167 -1.86 -4.98 -15.28
CA GLU A 167 -3.22 -4.55 -15.62
C GLU A 167 -3.99 -4.08 -14.37
N VAL A 168 -3.83 -4.78 -13.25
CA VAL A 168 -4.60 -4.50 -12.03
C VAL A 168 -3.73 -3.80 -11.00
N ARG A 169 -4.07 -2.55 -10.70
CA ARG A 169 -3.31 -1.70 -9.76
C ARG A 169 -4.28 -1.04 -8.80
N GLY A 170 -4.65 -1.76 -7.75
CA GLY A 170 -5.73 -1.36 -6.88
C GLY A 170 -5.36 -1.29 -5.40
N THR A 171 -6.23 -0.62 -4.66
CA THR A 171 -6.20 -0.60 -3.19
C THR A 171 -7.58 -0.32 -2.60
N GLN A 172 -7.70 -0.52 -1.29
CA GLN A 172 -8.80 -0.02 -0.48
C GLN A 172 -8.47 1.37 0.08
N PHE A 173 -9.50 2.19 0.30
CA PHE A 173 -9.36 3.55 0.84
C PHE A 173 -10.36 3.76 2.00
N GLU A 174 -10.05 3.23 3.18
CA GLU A 174 -10.95 3.32 4.33
C GLU A 174 -10.18 3.63 5.62
N GLN A 175 -10.87 4.21 6.62
CA GLN A 175 -10.34 4.30 7.98
C GLN A 175 -10.71 3.02 8.74
N SER A 176 -9.72 2.33 9.29
CA SER A 176 -10.00 1.18 10.14
C SER A 176 -10.85 1.55 11.36
N GLY A 177 -11.63 0.58 11.83
CA GLY A 177 -12.34 0.71 13.10
C GLY A 177 -11.38 0.97 14.28
N VAL A 178 -10.10 0.57 14.19
CA VAL A 178 -9.09 0.87 15.22
C VAL A 178 -8.74 2.35 15.22
N ALA A 179 -8.48 2.94 14.05
CA ALA A 179 -8.18 4.37 13.91
C ALA A 179 -9.32 5.24 14.49
N ILE A 180 -10.57 4.91 14.15
CA ILE A 180 -11.74 5.65 14.66
C ILE A 180 -11.96 5.42 16.16
N ASN A 181 -12.00 4.15 16.60
CA ASN A 181 -12.46 3.83 17.96
C ASN A 181 -11.36 3.96 19.02
N LYS A 182 -10.12 3.56 18.69
CA LYS A 182 -8.97 3.64 19.59
C LYS A 182 -8.17 4.92 19.37
N GLY A 183 -7.78 5.20 18.12
CA GLY A 183 -7.00 6.38 17.75
C GLY A 183 -7.78 7.70 17.84
N LYS A 184 -9.12 7.64 17.95
CA LYS A 184 -10.01 8.82 17.96
C LYS A 184 -9.81 9.72 16.74
N ALA A 185 -9.51 9.11 15.60
CA ALA A 185 -9.42 9.81 14.33
C ALA A 185 -10.78 10.39 13.92
N ARG A 186 -10.77 11.61 13.38
CA ARG A 186 -11.91 12.29 12.77
C ARG A 186 -12.38 11.45 11.58
N PRO A 187 -13.68 11.14 11.48
CA PRO A 187 -14.21 10.47 10.30
C PRO A 187 -13.94 11.28 9.02
N TRP A 188 -13.54 10.59 7.95
CA TRP A 188 -13.34 11.20 6.65
C TRP A 188 -14.64 11.75 6.08
N THR A 189 -14.52 12.96 5.55
CA THR A 189 -15.45 13.56 4.61
C THR A 189 -15.31 12.92 3.24
N ASN A 190 -16.23 13.20 2.33
CA ASN A 190 -16.07 12.77 0.93
C ASN A 190 -14.82 13.38 0.29
N LYS A 191 -14.51 14.65 0.59
CA LYS A 191 -13.30 15.30 0.08
C LYS A 191 -12.01 14.60 0.54
N ASP A 192 -11.97 14.15 1.79
CA ASP A 192 -10.83 13.35 2.29
C ASP A 192 -10.70 12.06 1.47
N ARG A 193 -11.79 11.32 1.24
CA ARG A 193 -11.79 10.09 0.42
C ARG A 193 -11.34 10.36 -1.01
N GLU A 194 -11.91 11.38 -1.65
CA GLU A 194 -11.57 11.81 -3.01
C GLU A 194 -10.08 12.14 -3.13
N ARG A 195 -9.53 12.86 -2.15
CA ARG A 195 -8.10 13.17 -2.06
C ARG A 195 -7.24 11.91 -2.04
N VAL A 196 -7.58 10.94 -1.18
CA VAL A 196 -6.84 9.67 -1.07
C VAL A 196 -6.90 8.87 -2.36
N ILE A 197 -8.08 8.71 -2.94
CA ILE A 197 -8.26 8.00 -4.22
C ILE A 197 -7.37 8.63 -5.28
N LEU A 198 -7.42 9.95 -5.42
CA LEU A 198 -6.65 10.66 -6.44
C LEU A 198 -5.15 10.62 -6.18
N ASP A 199 -4.69 10.68 -4.93
CA ASP A 199 -3.26 10.60 -4.63
C ASP A 199 -2.67 9.23 -5.02
N TYR A 200 -3.43 8.14 -4.81
CA TYR A 200 -3.02 6.81 -5.29
C TYR A 200 -3.22 6.62 -6.80
N ALA A 201 -4.26 7.21 -7.40
CA ALA A 201 -4.46 7.18 -8.84
C ALA A 201 -3.32 7.91 -9.56
N LEU A 202 -2.91 9.09 -9.09
CA LEU A 202 -1.77 9.82 -9.61
C LEU A 202 -0.46 9.04 -9.45
N ALA A 203 -0.34 8.18 -8.43
CA ALA A 203 0.80 7.26 -8.27
C ALA A 203 0.75 6.04 -9.22
N GLY A 204 -0.37 5.77 -9.88
CA GLY A 204 -0.50 4.70 -10.88
C GLY A 204 -1.66 3.73 -10.64
N ALA A 205 -2.43 3.87 -9.55
CA ALA A 205 -3.57 2.99 -9.30
C ALA A 205 -4.68 3.18 -10.35
N ASN A 206 -5.35 2.09 -10.75
CA ASN A 206 -6.53 2.09 -11.60
C ASN A 206 -7.76 1.41 -10.97
N VAL A 207 -7.66 0.71 -9.82
CA VAL A 207 -8.82 0.04 -9.18
C VAL A 207 -9.04 0.49 -7.74
N PHE A 208 -10.29 0.78 -7.39
CA PHE A 208 -10.65 1.13 -6.00
C PHE A 208 -11.86 0.34 -5.52
N SER A 209 -11.78 -0.19 -4.28
CA SER A 209 -12.89 -0.90 -3.65
C SER A 209 -13.97 0.06 -3.15
N THR A 210 -15.21 -0.08 -3.61
CA THR A 210 -16.32 0.79 -3.17
C THR A 210 -17.65 0.07 -3.26
N GLY A 211 -18.63 0.54 -2.47
CA GLY A 211 -20.05 0.23 -2.68
C GLY A 211 -20.71 1.20 -3.67
N PRO A 212 -22.00 0.97 -4.01
CA PRO A 212 -22.80 1.91 -4.80
C PRO A 212 -22.92 3.28 -4.12
N GLY A 213 -22.96 4.36 -4.90
CA GLY A 213 -23.19 5.72 -4.42
C GLY A 213 -22.17 6.73 -4.93
N GLU A 214 -22.06 7.88 -4.27
CA GLU A 214 -21.26 9.02 -4.74
C GLU A 214 -19.78 8.69 -5.01
N MET A 215 -19.17 7.83 -4.19
CA MET A 215 -17.76 7.42 -4.39
C MET A 215 -17.59 6.52 -5.61
N PHE A 216 -18.58 5.67 -5.93
CA PHE A 216 -18.57 4.91 -7.18
C PHE A 216 -18.58 5.86 -8.39
N ASP A 217 -19.50 6.82 -8.39
CA ASP A 217 -19.62 7.80 -9.48
C ASP A 217 -18.36 8.66 -9.60
N PHE A 218 -17.78 9.06 -8.47
CA PHE A 218 -16.52 9.81 -8.43
C PHE A 218 -15.37 9.02 -9.07
N ILE A 219 -15.16 7.76 -8.68
CA ILE A 219 -14.10 6.90 -9.24
C ILE A 219 -14.29 6.75 -10.76
N LYS A 220 -15.51 6.44 -11.22
CA LYS A 220 -15.79 6.32 -12.66
C LYS A 220 -15.62 7.64 -13.41
N SER A 221 -15.82 8.79 -12.76
CA SER A 221 -15.64 10.11 -13.38
C SER A 221 -14.21 10.45 -13.79
N PHE A 222 -13.21 9.67 -13.32
CA PHE A 222 -11.81 9.74 -13.72
C PHE A 222 -11.38 8.57 -14.63
N GLY A 223 -12.33 7.78 -15.16
CA GLY A 223 -12.03 6.62 -15.99
C GLY A 223 -11.40 5.44 -15.21
N LEU A 224 -11.42 5.49 -13.88
CA LEU A 224 -10.90 4.43 -13.01
C LEU A 224 -11.88 3.25 -12.93
N MET A 225 -11.36 2.10 -12.48
CA MET A 225 -12.12 0.87 -12.27
C MET A 225 -12.58 0.74 -10.81
N THR A 226 -13.69 0.03 -10.64
CA THR A 226 -14.35 -0.18 -9.35
C THR A 226 -14.40 -1.66 -9.00
N GLN A 227 -14.09 -1.97 -7.75
CA GLN A 227 -14.24 -3.32 -7.20
C GLN A 227 -15.35 -3.35 -6.15
N GLY A 228 -16.49 -3.96 -6.50
CA GLY A 228 -17.52 -4.31 -5.54
C GLY A 228 -17.18 -5.60 -4.80
N GLY A 229 -18.04 -6.02 -3.88
CA GLY A 229 -17.85 -7.27 -3.15
C GLY A 229 -19.16 -7.86 -2.64
N PHE A 230 -19.17 -9.17 -2.47
CA PHE A 230 -20.27 -9.89 -1.84
C PHE A 230 -19.72 -11.04 -0.99
N GLY A 231 -20.05 -11.06 0.29
CA GLY A 231 -19.72 -12.18 1.17
C GLY A 231 -20.65 -13.34 0.85
N ALA A 232 -20.13 -14.44 0.28
CA ALA A 232 -20.95 -15.53 -0.24
C ALA A 232 -21.81 -16.15 0.86
N ASN A 233 -21.31 -16.20 2.10
CA ASN A 233 -22.02 -16.69 3.28
C ASN A 233 -22.31 -15.59 4.33
N THR A 234 -21.86 -14.34 4.15
CA THR A 234 -22.06 -13.28 5.14
C THR A 234 -23.53 -12.86 5.20
N GLY A 235 -24.21 -13.05 6.32
CA GLY A 235 -25.63 -12.75 6.45
C GLY A 235 -26.24 -13.24 7.77
N SER A 236 -27.55 -13.05 7.91
CA SER A 236 -28.31 -13.47 9.10
C SER A 236 -29.59 -14.19 8.68
N GLY A 237 -30.00 -15.16 9.48
CA GLY A 237 -31.23 -15.93 9.27
C GLY A 237 -31.67 -16.66 10.54
N PRO A 238 -32.63 -17.59 10.45
CA PRO A 238 -32.99 -18.50 11.53
C PRO A 238 -31.78 -19.23 12.13
N PRO A 239 -31.81 -19.60 13.43
CA PRO A 239 -30.67 -20.22 14.11
C PRO A 239 -30.08 -21.45 13.41
N GLU A 240 -30.91 -22.25 12.74
CA GLU A 240 -30.54 -23.42 11.97
C GLU A 240 -29.71 -23.10 10.71
N TRP A 241 -29.72 -21.85 10.24
CA TRP A 241 -28.90 -21.41 9.11
C TRP A 241 -27.50 -20.98 9.53
N ASN A 242 -27.22 -20.81 10.81
CA ASN A 242 -25.94 -20.27 11.27
C ASN A 242 -24.79 -21.19 10.86
N ALA A 243 -23.76 -20.59 10.25
CA ALA A 243 -22.49 -21.26 10.02
C ALA A 243 -21.78 -21.59 11.34
N LYS A 244 -21.01 -22.66 11.33
CA LYS A 244 -20.03 -22.95 12.38
C LYS A 244 -18.71 -22.28 11.99
N GLU A 245 -18.44 -21.10 12.53
CA GLU A 245 -17.23 -20.31 12.23
C GLU A 245 -16.08 -20.62 13.19
N SER A 246 -14.89 -20.82 12.62
CA SER A 246 -13.68 -21.28 13.33
C SER A 246 -13.17 -20.32 14.41
N ILE A 247 -13.42 -19.03 14.25
CA ILE A 247 -13.01 -17.96 15.19
C ILE A 247 -14.17 -17.40 16.00
N GLY A 248 -15.33 -18.07 15.98
CA GLY A 248 -16.49 -17.71 16.81
C GLY A 248 -17.22 -16.44 16.40
N ARG A 249 -17.00 -15.94 15.18
CA ARG A 249 -17.76 -14.80 14.66
C ARG A 249 -19.18 -15.19 14.30
N THR A 250 -20.10 -14.25 14.46
CA THR A 250 -21.50 -14.38 14.06
C THR A 250 -21.76 -13.65 12.74
N GLY A 251 -22.94 -13.85 12.15
CA GLY A 251 -23.31 -13.19 10.89
C GLY A 251 -22.85 -13.96 9.65
N TYR A 252 -22.76 -15.28 9.74
CA TYR A 252 -22.42 -16.17 8.63
C TYR A 252 -23.44 -17.30 8.51
N LEU A 253 -23.76 -17.69 7.29
CA LEU A 253 -24.76 -18.68 6.93
C LEU A 253 -24.11 -19.97 6.41
N CYS A 254 -24.66 -21.12 6.80
CA CYS A 254 -24.26 -22.42 6.28
C CYS A 254 -24.82 -22.61 4.86
N LEU A 255 -23.94 -22.59 3.85
CA LEU A 255 -24.34 -22.74 2.44
C LEU A 255 -24.82 -24.16 2.09
N SER A 256 -24.61 -25.14 2.96
CA SER A 256 -25.18 -26.49 2.81
C SER A 256 -26.63 -26.58 3.32
N VAL A 257 -27.17 -25.54 3.96
CA VAL A 257 -28.60 -25.43 4.25
C VAL A 257 -29.29 -24.87 2.99
N PRO A 258 -30.16 -25.64 2.30
CA PRO A 258 -30.71 -25.24 1.01
C PRO A 258 -31.46 -23.91 1.04
N GLU A 259 -32.24 -23.67 2.10
CA GLU A 259 -33.02 -22.45 2.28
C GLU A 259 -32.11 -21.23 2.49
N ALA A 260 -31.04 -21.40 3.29
CA ALA A 260 -30.05 -20.34 3.53
C ALA A 260 -29.32 -19.98 2.23
N ARG A 261 -28.90 -20.99 1.46
CA ARG A 261 -28.24 -20.82 0.16
C ARG A 261 -29.14 -20.12 -0.85
N ALA A 262 -30.40 -20.56 -0.97
CA ALA A 262 -31.37 -19.95 -1.89
C ALA A 262 -31.62 -18.48 -1.54
N ALA A 263 -31.85 -18.16 -0.26
CA ALA A 263 -32.02 -16.79 0.20
C ALA A 263 -30.79 -15.91 -0.09
N GLN A 264 -29.59 -16.49 0.02
CA GLN A 264 -28.35 -15.78 -0.21
C GLN A 264 -28.09 -15.51 -1.70
N ILE A 265 -28.45 -16.45 -2.59
CA ILE A 265 -28.41 -16.24 -4.05
C ILE A 265 -29.43 -15.17 -4.45
N GLU A 266 -30.66 -15.22 -3.92
CA GLU A 266 -31.67 -14.21 -4.16
C GLU A 266 -31.21 -12.82 -3.68
N ARG A 267 -30.57 -12.74 -2.51
CA ARG A 267 -30.00 -11.49 -2.01
C ARG A 267 -28.90 -10.95 -2.93
N CYS A 268 -28.03 -11.83 -3.43
CA CYS A 268 -27.00 -11.47 -4.41
C CYS A 268 -27.64 -10.93 -5.70
N GLU A 269 -28.58 -11.66 -6.27
CA GLU A 269 -29.29 -11.24 -7.49
C GLU A 269 -29.99 -9.89 -7.30
N ASN A 270 -30.69 -9.70 -6.19
CA ASN A 270 -31.37 -8.44 -5.88
C ASN A 270 -30.39 -7.28 -5.68
N GLN A 271 -29.22 -7.50 -5.07
CA GLN A 271 -28.20 -6.46 -4.90
C GLN A 271 -27.68 -5.99 -6.25
N PHE A 272 -27.32 -6.90 -7.14
CA PHE A 272 -26.71 -6.54 -8.43
C PHE A 272 -27.72 -6.13 -9.49
N LYS A 273 -28.94 -6.67 -9.45
CA LYS A 273 -30.05 -6.18 -10.29
C LYS A 273 -30.36 -4.69 -10.08
N ASN A 274 -30.23 -4.21 -8.85
CA ASN A 274 -30.56 -2.83 -8.46
C ASN A 274 -29.31 -1.97 -8.20
N GLY A 275 -28.11 -2.50 -8.46
CA GLY A 275 -26.85 -1.82 -8.26
C GLY A 275 -26.19 -1.41 -9.58
N PRO A 276 -25.10 -0.64 -9.53
CA PRO A 276 -24.31 -0.32 -10.72
C PRO A 276 -23.51 -1.53 -11.21
N GLU A 277 -23.07 -1.46 -12.47
CA GLU A 277 -22.13 -2.42 -13.06
C GLU A 277 -20.69 -2.10 -12.58
N PHE A 278 -20.13 -3.00 -11.78
CA PHE A 278 -18.74 -2.91 -11.32
C PHE A 278 -17.80 -3.58 -12.33
N ASP A 279 -16.57 -3.08 -12.42
CA ASP A 279 -15.52 -3.69 -13.24
C ASP A 279 -15.11 -5.06 -12.66
N PHE A 280 -15.02 -5.15 -11.31
CA PHE A 280 -14.72 -6.37 -10.59
C PHE A 280 -15.72 -6.64 -9.45
N ILE A 281 -16.08 -7.91 -9.25
CA ILE A 281 -16.80 -8.37 -8.06
C ILE A 281 -15.99 -9.46 -7.35
N LYS A 282 -15.67 -9.18 -6.08
CA LYS A 282 -14.97 -10.11 -5.19
C LYS A 282 -15.93 -10.91 -4.32
N PHE A 283 -15.83 -12.24 -4.36
CA PHE A 283 -16.41 -13.14 -3.38
C PHE A 283 -15.40 -13.57 -2.31
N HIS A 284 -15.87 -13.80 -1.08
CA HIS A 284 -15.05 -14.28 0.03
C HIS A 284 -15.90 -15.14 1.00
N GLY A 285 -15.26 -16.08 1.70
CA GLY A 285 -15.89 -16.97 2.69
C GLY A 285 -15.97 -16.40 4.11
N GLY A 286 -15.44 -15.19 4.34
CA GLY A 286 -15.37 -14.57 5.66
C GLY A 286 -14.00 -14.69 6.34
N ASP A 287 -13.84 -14.03 7.48
CA ASP A 287 -12.54 -13.94 8.17
C ASP A 287 -12.10 -15.27 8.82
N GLY A 288 -13.04 -16.16 9.13
CA GLY A 288 -12.76 -17.49 9.67
C GLY A 288 -12.74 -18.59 8.62
N GLY A 289 -12.71 -18.28 7.32
CA GLY A 289 -12.53 -19.27 6.26
C GLY A 289 -13.79 -20.07 5.90
N GLY A 290 -14.96 -19.74 6.47
CA GLY A 290 -16.23 -20.36 6.12
C GLY A 290 -16.79 -21.30 7.19
N CYS A 291 -17.75 -22.12 6.77
CA CYS A 291 -18.53 -22.97 7.67
C CYS A 291 -17.86 -24.35 7.88
N GLU A 292 -17.51 -24.67 9.13
CA GLU A 292 -16.85 -25.92 9.54
C GLU A 292 -17.83 -27.07 9.86
N CYS A 293 -19.06 -27.03 9.37
CA CYS A 293 -19.99 -28.15 9.61
C CYS A 293 -19.69 -29.34 8.67
N ASP A 294 -19.99 -30.55 9.13
CA ASP A 294 -19.76 -31.78 8.36
C ASP A 294 -20.41 -31.77 6.96
N LEU A 295 -21.51 -31.01 6.80
CA LEU A 295 -22.21 -30.88 5.51
C LEU A 295 -21.49 -29.94 4.53
N CYS A 296 -20.67 -29.03 5.04
CA CYS A 296 -19.91 -28.11 4.22
C CYS A 296 -18.58 -28.71 3.78
N ASN A 297 -17.99 -29.64 4.55
CA ASN A 297 -16.63 -30.15 4.35
C ASN A 297 -16.43 -30.96 3.04
N PRO A 298 -15.49 -30.59 2.13
CA PRO A 298 -14.68 -29.36 2.14
C PRO A 298 -15.51 -28.14 1.71
N TYR A 299 -15.48 -27.09 2.54
CA TYR A 299 -16.27 -25.87 2.36
C TYR A 299 -16.04 -25.22 1.01
N GLY A 300 -14.80 -25.24 0.50
CA GLY A 300 -14.41 -24.71 -0.79
C GLY A 300 -15.28 -25.21 -1.95
N LEU A 301 -15.71 -26.48 -1.92
CA LEU A 301 -16.60 -27.04 -2.95
C LEU A 301 -18.01 -26.46 -2.88
N THR A 302 -18.56 -26.35 -1.68
CA THR A 302 -19.89 -25.78 -1.44
C THR A 302 -19.90 -24.29 -1.78
N PHE A 303 -18.83 -23.58 -1.40
CA PHE A 303 -18.59 -22.19 -1.72
C PHE A 303 -18.56 -21.95 -3.23
N ILE A 304 -17.66 -22.62 -3.97
CA ILE A 304 -17.45 -22.30 -5.38
C ILE A 304 -18.68 -22.60 -6.25
N LYS A 305 -19.42 -23.68 -5.94
CA LYS A 305 -20.69 -23.99 -6.62
C LYS A 305 -21.76 -22.95 -6.35
N THR A 306 -21.78 -22.40 -5.14
CA THR A 306 -22.71 -21.32 -4.79
C THR A 306 -22.32 -20.02 -5.47
N VAL A 307 -21.02 -19.72 -5.54
CA VAL A 307 -20.50 -18.56 -6.27
C VAL A 307 -20.77 -18.67 -7.77
N GLU A 308 -20.70 -19.85 -8.40
CA GLU A 308 -21.10 -20.04 -9.80
C GLU A 308 -22.57 -19.61 -10.04
N GLU A 309 -23.50 -20.01 -9.16
CA GLU A 309 -24.91 -19.60 -9.29
C GLU A 309 -25.09 -18.09 -9.07
N MET A 310 -24.39 -17.51 -8.10
CA MET A 310 -24.40 -16.06 -7.86
C MET A 310 -23.80 -15.28 -9.04
N ALA A 311 -22.69 -15.76 -9.59
CA ALA A 311 -22.02 -15.17 -10.74
C ALA A 311 -22.92 -15.15 -11.97
N ASN A 312 -23.56 -16.29 -12.26
CA ASN A 312 -24.55 -16.39 -13.32
C ASN A 312 -25.72 -15.43 -13.10
N ALA A 313 -26.17 -15.23 -11.84
CA ALA A 313 -27.21 -14.25 -11.52
C ALA A 313 -26.74 -12.80 -11.76
N ILE A 314 -25.49 -12.47 -11.42
CA ILE A 314 -24.89 -11.16 -11.71
C ILE A 314 -24.80 -10.92 -13.22
N HIS A 315 -24.28 -11.90 -13.99
CA HIS A 315 -24.07 -11.78 -15.43
C HIS A 315 -25.36 -11.63 -16.26
N LYS A 316 -26.54 -11.96 -15.70
CA LYS A 316 -27.84 -11.60 -16.31
C LYS A 316 -28.01 -10.09 -16.46
N TYR A 317 -27.44 -9.31 -15.55
CA TYR A 317 -27.58 -7.85 -15.49
C TYR A 317 -26.29 -7.15 -15.92
N HIS A 318 -25.14 -7.68 -15.53
CA HIS A 318 -23.82 -7.07 -15.74
C HIS A 318 -22.87 -8.06 -16.45
N PRO A 319 -23.04 -8.29 -17.77
CA PRO A 319 -22.33 -9.35 -18.49
C PRO A 319 -20.82 -9.11 -18.66
N LYS A 320 -20.33 -7.89 -18.42
CA LYS A 320 -18.90 -7.56 -18.55
C LYS A 320 -18.14 -7.58 -17.22
N THR A 321 -18.85 -7.67 -16.09
CA THR A 321 -18.24 -7.71 -14.76
C THR A 321 -17.33 -8.92 -14.61
N ARG A 322 -16.07 -8.67 -14.24
CA ARG A 322 -15.10 -9.72 -13.96
C ARG A 322 -15.26 -10.22 -12.53
N ILE A 323 -15.51 -11.52 -12.38
CA ILE A 323 -15.75 -12.12 -11.07
C ILE A 323 -14.50 -12.88 -10.63
N TYR A 324 -14.10 -12.66 -9.37
CA TYR A 324 -13.07 -13.44 -8.70
C TYR A 324 -13.48 -13.73 -7.26
N PHE A 325 -12.84 -14.72 -6.65
CA PHE A 325 -12.99 -14.99 -5.22
C PHE A 325 -11.62 -15.02 -4.55
N THR A 326 -11.56 -14.73 -3.25
CA THR A 326 -10.34 -14.93 -2.47
C THR A 326 -10.40 -16.24 -1.70
N ASN A 327 -9.35 -17.06 -1.75
CA ASN A 327 -9.22 -18.24 -0.88
C ASN A 327 -8.76 -17.88 0.55
N GLN A 328 -9.27 -16.74 1.05
CA GLN A 328 -8.97 -16.20 2.36
C GLN A 328 -9.32 -17.23 3.44
N LYS A 329 -8.28 -17.74 4.10
CA LYS A 329 -8.33 -18.68 5.22
C LYS A 329 -8.93 -20.06 4.89
N PHE A 330 -9.20 -20.39 3.63
CA PHE A 330 -9.57 -21.75 3.22
C PHE A 330 -8.50 -22.76 3.58
N ASP A 331 -8.87 -23.99 3.87
CA ASP A 331 -7.90 -25.05 4.17
C ASP A 331 -7.40 -25.75 2.89
N ASP A 332 -6.48 -26.71 3.03
CA ASP A 332 -5.93 -27.41 1.86
C ASP A 332 -6.97 -28.24 1.11
N GLU A 333 -7.95 -28.83 1.82
CA GLU A 333 -8.99 -29.64 1.18
C GLU A 333 -9.96 -28.76 0.40
N ASP A 334 -10.26 -27.57 0.92
CA ASP A 334 -11.02 -26.53 0.24
C ASP A 334 -10.37 -26.11 -1.08
N ASP A 335 -9.09 -25.74 -1.04
CA ASP A 335 -8.35 -25.28 -2.23
C ASP A 335 -8.28 -26.41 -3.28
N ILE A 336 -7.98 -27.65 -2.86
CA ILE A 336 -7.95 -28.84 -3.73
C ILE A 336 -9.33 -29.12 -4.35
N ALA A 337 -10.41 -28.97 -3.59
CA ALA A 337 -11.75 -29.19 -4.11
C ALA A 337 -12.14 -28.16 -5.16
N ILE A 338 -11.73 -26.90 -4.99
CA ILE A 338 -11.93 -25.85 -5.99
C ILE A 338 -11.09 -26.14 -7.24
N PHE A 339 -9.81 -26.51 -7.11
CA PHE A 339 -8.99 -26.88 -8.27
C PHE A 339 -9.63 -27.99 -9.10
N LYS A 340 -10.08 -29.08 -8.44
CA LYS A 340 -10.78 -30.18 -9.12
C LYS A 340 -12.03 -29.68 -9.86
N TYR A 341 -12.85 -28.87 -9.20
CA TYR A 341 -14.05 -28.29 -9.81
C TYR A 341 -13.73 -27.41 -11.04
N LEU A 342 -12.66 -26.61 -11.01
CA LEU A 342 -12.23 -25.79 -12.13
C LEU A 342 -11.64 -26.62 -13.28
N GLN A 343 -10.96 -27.73 -12.96
CA GLN A 343 -10.36 -28.64 -13.95
C GLN A 343 -11.37 -29.52 -14.68
N GLU A 344 -12.57 -29.71 -14.13
CA GLU A 344 -13.63 -30.53 -14.77
C GLU A 344 -14.03 -30.00 -16.15
N LYS A 345 -14.17 -28.68 -16.29
CA LYS A 345 -14.55 -28.00 -17.53
C LYS A 345 -14.24 -26.50 -17.45
N PRO A 346 -14.11 -25.80 -18.59
CA PRO A 346 -13.99 -24.35 -18.61
C PRO A 346 -15.13 -23.66 -17.83
N ARG A 347 -14.77 -22.60 -17.10
CA ARG A 347 -15.67 -21.82 -16.22
C ARG A 347 -15.64 -20.34 -16.62
N ASP A 348 -16.36 -19.98 -17.67
CA ASP A 348 -16.34 -18.62 -18.24
C ASP A 348 -16.87 -17.55 -17.27
N TRP A 349 -17.65 -17.96 -16.26
CA TRP A 349 -18.14 -17.05 -15.22
C TRP A 349 -17.02 -16.52 -14.32
N LEU A 350 -15.91 -17.26 -14.18
CA LEU A 350 -14.80 -16.93 -13.29
C LEU A 350 -13.63 -16.36 -14.07
N TRP A 351 -13.22 -15.14 -13.73
CA TRP A 351 -12.04 -14.50 -14.29
C TRP A 351 -10.76 -14.91 -13.55
N ALA A 352 -10.74 -14.83 -12.21
CA ALA A 352 -9.50 -15.02 -11.45
C ALA A 352 -9.65 -15.79 -10.13
N TRP A 353 -8.56 -16.46 -9.74
CA TRP A 353 -8.30 -16.87 -8.37
C TRP A 353 -7.67 -15.71 -7.61
N GLY A 354 -8.26 -15.31 -6.49
CA GLY A 354 -7.76 -14.24 -5.62
C GLY A 354 -6.87 -14.79 -4.50
N TYR A 355 -5.63 -14.32 -4.42
CA TYR A 355 -4.69 -14.66 -3.35
C TYR A 355 -4.60 -13.51 -2.34
N GLY A 356 -5.19 -13.69 -1.15
CA GLY A 356 -5.30 -12.64 -0.13
C GLY A 356 -4.94 -13.09 1.30
N PRO A 357 -5.42 -12.39 2.35
CA PRO A 357 -5.02 -12.65 3.74
C PRO A 357 -5.22 -14.12 4.12
N GLY A 358 -4.16 -14.75 4.64
CA GLY A 358 -4.18 -16.17 4.97
C GLY A 358 -4.60 -17.06 3.80
N SER A 359 -4.12 -16.78 2.58
CA SER A 359 -4.32 -17.60 1.36
C SER A 359 -3.12 -18.49 1.02
N ASP A 360 -2.00 -18.35 1.71
CA ASP A 360 -0.80 -19.18 1.50
C ASP A 360 -0.91 -20.55 2.19
N ALA A 361 -0.87 -21.64 1.44
CA ALA A 361 -0.83 -23.01 1.98
C ALA A 361 0.54 -23.42 2.54
N MET A 362 1.58 -22.61 2.31
CA MET A 362 2.90 -22.75 2.94
C MET A 362 3.14 -21.70 4.04
N GLY A 363 2.19 -20.79 4.27
CA GLY A 363 2.30 -19.73 5.26
C GLY A 363 1.76 -20.16 6.62
N TRP A 364 2.57 -20.01 7.68
CA TRP A 364 2.18 -20.39 9.05
C TRP A 364 1.48 -19.26 9.80
N GLN A 365 0.33 -18.85 9.28
CA GLN A 365 -0.45 -17.76 9.87
C GLN A 365 -1.50 -18.27 10.86
N PRO A 366 -1.77 -17.51 11.91
CA PRO A 366 -2.88 -17.83 12.81
C PRO A 366 -4.25 -17.59 12.12
N GLY A 367 -5.21 -18.52 12.26
CA GLY A 367 -6.54 -18.49 11.58
C GLY A 367 -7.04 -19.88 11.15
N HIS A 368 -8.07 -20.00 10.30
CA HIS A 368 -8.70 -21.28 9.91
C HIS A 368 -7.81 -22.23 9.09
N ARG A 369 -6.95 -21.72 8.19
CA ARG A 369 -5.93 -22.55 7.53
C ARG A 369 -4.95 -23.08 8.58
N GLN A 370 -5.30 -24.25 9.12
CA GLN A 370 -4.58 -25.04 10.09
C GLN A 370 -4.23 -26.42 9.49
N THR A 371 -4.16 -26.47 8.16
CA THR A 371 -3.54 -27.54 7.38
C THR A 371 -2.62 -26.84 6.39
N HIS A 372 -1.45 -27.42 6.17
CA HIS A 372 -0.44 -26.85 5.28
C HIS A 372 0.07 -27.91 4.31
N ARG A 373 0.36 -27.48 3.09
CA ARG A 373 0.87 -28.32 2.01
C ARG A 373 2.33 -28.71 2.24
N MET A 374 2.56 -29.63 3.19
CA MET A 374 3.89 -30.14 3.58
C MET A 374 4.66 -30.74 2.42
N ASP A 375 3.97 -31.22 1.38
CA ASP A 375 4.58 -31.69 0.14
C ASP A 375 5.32 -30.59 -0.63
N LEU A 376 4.84 -29.34 -0.59
CA LEU A 376 5.47 -28.20 -1.26
C LEU A 376 6.79 -27.77 -0.61
N PHE A 377 7.02 -28.15 0.65
CA PHE A 377 8.28 -27.93 1.36
C PHE A 377 9.38 -28.92 0.96
N ARG A 378 9.08 -30.02 0.25
CA ARG A 378 10.11 -30.97 -0.22
C ARG A 378 11.06 -30.32 -1.23
N HIS A 379 10.51 -29.49 -2.10
CA HIS A 379 11.24 -28.70 -3.09
C HIS A 379 10.67 -27.28 -3.10
N PRO A 380 11.04 -26.44 -2.13
CA PRO A 380 10.40 -25.15 -1.89
C PRO A 380 10.78 -24.08 -2.92
N GLY A 381 11.79 -24.33 -3.77
CA GLY A 381 12.28 -23.35 -4.75
C GLY A 381 12.72 -22.06 -4.09
N MET A 382 12.09 -20.94 -4.45
CA MET A 382 12.35 -19.61 -3.89
C MET A 382 11.72 -19.38 -2.51
N GLY A 383 10.97 -20.34 -1.97
CA GLY A 383 10.34 -20.27 -0.65
C GLY A 383 8.81 -20.18 -0.70
N PRO A 384 8.16 -20.03 0.47
CA PRO A 384 6.71 -20.15 0.61
C PRO A 384 5.92 -19.12 -0.21
N PHE A 385 6.40 -17.87 -0.28
CA PHE A 385 5.75 -16.79 -1.03
C PHE A 385 5.54 -17.13 -2.50
N ALA A 386 6.57 -17.68 -3.17
CA ALA A 386 6.50 -17.98 -4.61
C ALA A 386 5.90 -19.36 -4.89
N ARG A 387 6.20 -20.36 -4.05
CA ARG A 387 5.95 -21.76 -4.39
C ARG A 387 4.47 -22.11 -4.44
N TYR A 388 3.65 -21.55 -3.55
CA TYR A 388 2.22 -21.81 -3.62
C TYR A 388 1.54 -21.08 -4.77
N CYS A 389 1.98 -19.87 -5.13
CA CYS A 389 1.49 -19.18 -6.33
C CYS A 389 1.78 -19.99 -7.62
N GLN A 390 2.96 -20.61 -7.73
CA GLN A 390 3.26 -21.53 -8.83
C GLN A 390 2.31 -22.72 -8.86
N GLU A 391 2.03 -23.32 -7.70
CA GLU A 391 1.10 -24.44 -7.59
C GLU A 391 -0.32 -24.03 -8.04
N ILE A 392 -0.81 -22.87 -7.61
CA ILE A 392 -2.11 -22.34 -8.07
C ILE A 392 -2.12 -22.25 -9.60
N LEU A 393 -1.12 -21.62 -10.22
CA LEU A 393 -1.07 -21.50 -11.69
C LEU A 393 -1.01 -22.87 -12.40
N HIS A 394 -0.34 -23.87 -11.83
CA HIS A 394 -0.34 -25.22 -12.40
C HIS A 394 -1.69 -25.92 -12.31
N GLN A 395 -2.48 -25.61 -11.29
CA GLN A 395 -3.79 -26.21 -11.07
C GLN A 395 -4.92 -25.48 -11.82
N LEU A 396 -4.75 -24.18 -12.07
CA LEU A 396 -5.74 -23.37 -12.77
C LEU A 396 -5.85 -23.74 -14.25
N PRO A 397 -7.07 -23.77 -14.81
CA PRO A 397 -7.23 -23.85 -16.25
C PRO A 397 -6.63 -22.61 -16.95
N PRO A 398 -6.17 -22.71 -18.21
CA PRO A 398 -5.41 -21.64 -18.88
C PRO A 398 -6.14 -20.29 -19.04
N GLN A 399 -7.47 -20.27 -19.01
CA GLN A 399 -8.24 -19.03 -19.13
C GLN A 399 -8.42 -18.25 -17.81
N GLN A 400 -8.15 -18.88 -16.65
CA GLN A 400 -8.19 -18.21 -15.36
C GLN A 400 -6.82 -17.62 -15.02
N VAL A 401 -6.83 -16.47 -14.36
CA VAL A 401 -5.61 -15.80 -13.90
C VAL A 401 -5.51 -15.79 -12.37
N LEU A 402 -4.33 -15.47 -11.84
CA LEU A 402 -4.13 -15.15 -10.43
C LEU A 402 -4.17 -13.63 -10.25
N VAL A 403 -5.01 -13.14 -9.34
CA VAL A 403 -5.02 -11.74 -8.90
C VAL A 403 -4.72 -11.69 -7.42
N PHE A 404 -3.93 -10.71 -7.00
CA PHE A 404 -3.58 -10.55 -5.60
C PHE A 404 -4.57 -9.65 -4.86
N TYR A 405 -4.70 -9.91 -3.56
CA TYR A 405 -5.41 -9.09 -2.60
C TYR A 405 -4.53 -8.99 -1.34
N ASN A 406 -3.28 -8.56 -1.50
CA ASN A 406 -2.27 -8.69 -0.44
C ASN A 406 -2.56 -7.74 0.74
N GLU A 407 -2.36 -8.25 1.95
CA GLU A 407 -2.40 -7.43 3.18
C GLU A 407 -1.07 -6.73 3.40
N ILE A 408 -1.06 -5.40 3.27
CA ILE A 408 0.14 -4.56 3.47
C ILE A 408 0.04 -3.63 4.68
N THR A 409 -1.02 -3.81 5.49
CA THR A 409 -1.41 -2.87 6.54
C THR A 409 -0.98 -3.28 7.94
N HIS A 410 -0.91 -4.58 8.21
CA HIS A 410 -0.60 -5.10 9.53
C HIS A 410 0.86 -5.57 9.53
N TRP A 411 1.64 -5.00 10.43
CA TRP A 411 3.06 -5.32 10.60
C TRP A 411 3.32 -6.62 11.40
N ARG A 412 2.27 -7.23 11.95
CA ARG A 412 2.33 -8.54 12.61
C ARG A 412 0.98 -9.24 12.51
N TYR A 413 0.98 -10.56 12.73
CA TYR A 413 -0.25 -11.37 12.70
C TYR A 413 -1.02 -11.15 11.39
N SER A 414 -0.31 -11.15 10.27
CA SER A 414 -0.82 -10.76 8.95
C SER A 414 -0.21 -11.63 7.87
N GLN A 415 -0.66 -11.43 6.63
CA GLN A 415 -0.22 -12.26 5.52
C GLN A 415 1.31 -12.33 5.37
N HIS A 416 1.95 -11.17 5.46
CA HIS A 416 3.38 -10.99 5.20
C HIS A 416 4.13 -10.31 6.37
N GLY A 417 3.49 -10.19 7.53
CA GLY A 417 4.04 -9.48 8.70
C GLY A 417 5.08 -10.25 9.51
N TYR A 418 5.54 -9.63 10.61
CA TYR A 418 6.36 -10.32 11.61
C TYR A 418 5.58 -11.42 12.33
N ILE A 419 6.29 -12.47 12.75
CA ILE A 419 5.68 -13.55 13.53
C ILE A 419 5.52 -13.15 15.00
N GLN A 420 4.29 -13.22 15.50
CA GLN A 420 3.95 -12.84 16.88
C GLN A 420 4.37 -13.89 17.92
N MET A 421 4.45 -15.16 17.55
CA MET A 421 4.88 -16.27 18.42
C MET A 421 5.53 -17.37 17.58
N TYR A 422 6.21 -18.34 18.19
CA TYR A 422 6.71 -19.49 17.43
C TYR A 422 5.54 -20.26 16.80
N PRO A 423 5.70 -20.75 15.57
CA PRO A 423 4.72 -21.62 14.92
C PRO A 423 4.27 -22.75 15.85
N ARG A 424 2.96 -22.97 15.93
CA ARG A 424 2.36 -24.10 16.64
C ARG A 424 2.09 -25.22 15.65
N ALA A 425 2.01 -26.45 16.14
CA ALA A 425 1.62 -27.57 15.30
C ALA A 425 0.22 -27.32 14.72
N ASP A 426 0.03 -27.67 13.45
CA ASP A 426 -1.26 -27.54 12.78
C ASP A 426 -2.20 -28.72 13.15
N ARG A 427 -3.38 -28.83 12.53
CA ARG A 427 -4.37 -29.88 12.83
C ARG A 427 -3.85 -31.30 12.54
N ASN A 428 -2.86 -31.42 11.66
CA ASN A 428 -2.21 -32.70 11.34
C ASN A 428 -1.06 -33.03 12.29
N GLY A 429 -0.70 -32.09 13.18
CA GLY A 429 0.47 -32.20 14.05
C GLY A 429 1.77 -31.78 13.37
N ASP A 430 1.71 -31.20 12.17
CA ASP A 430 2.88 -30.77 11.43
C ASP A 430 3.39 -29.42 11.94
N LEU A 431 4.69 -29.20 11.81
CA LEU A 431 5.34 -27.91 12.02
C LEU A 431 6.03 -27.48 10.72
N PRO A 432 6.25 -26.17 10.50
CA PRO A 432 7.08 -25.73 9.40
C PRO A 432 8.46 -26.39 9.50
N PRO A 433 9.12 -26.71 8.38
CA PRO A 433 10.44 -27.27 8.43
C PRO A 433 11.43 -26.33 9.15
N PRO A 434 12.32 -26.83 10.03
CA PRO A 434 13.23 -25.98 10.82
C PRO A 434 14.16 -25.07 10.00
N TRP A 435 14.38 -25.39 8.73
CA TRP A 435 15.17 -24.58 7.80
C TRP A 435 14.41 -23.35 7.26
N ASN A 436 13.10 -23.23 7.52
CA ASN A 436 12.31 -22.11 7.02
C ASN A 436 12.51 -20.87 7.90
N HIS A 437 13.62 -20.17 7.66
CA HIS A 437 14.01 -18.96 8.38
C HIS A 437 12.94 -17.86 8.35
N PHE A 438 12.19 -17.72 7.24
CA PHE A 438 11.11 -16.73 7.14
C PHE A 438 10.01 -16.93 8.19
N ILE A 439 9.68 -18.19 8.46
CA ILE A 439 8.64 -18.54 9.42
C ILE A 439 9.13 -18.49 10.87
N TYR A 440 10.45 -18.55 11.13
CA TYR A 440 10.97 -18.66 12.50
C TYR A 440 11.68 -17.42 13.04
N GLU A 441 12.26 -16.58 12.18
CA GLU A 441 13.28 -15.62 12.60
C GLU A 441 12.80 -14.16 12.66
N ARG A 442 11.81 -13.77 11.85
CA ARG A 442 11.32 -12.38 11.79
C ARG A 442 10.43 -12.03 12.98
N ARG A 443 11.02 -11.45 14.03
CA ARG A 443 10.35 -11.06 15.27
C ARG A 443 10.15 -9.55 15.36
N PRO A 444 8.96 -9.07 15.77
CA PRO A 444 8.80 -7.65 16.04
C PRO A 444 9.44 -7.31 17.39
N ASP A 445 9.90 -6.08 17.55
CA ASP A 445 10.36 -5.55 18.84
C ASP A 445 9.26 -5.76 19.91
N GLN A 446 9.64 -6.35 21.04
CA GLN A 446 8.67 -6.74 22.08
C GLN A 446 8.05 -5.54 22.80
N ALA A 447 8.78 -4.46 23.02
CA ALA A 447 8.26 -3.29 23.71
C ALA A 447 7.32 -2.47 22.81
N ILE A 448 7.71 -2.25 21.55
CA ILE A 448 6.85 -1.63 20.54
C ILE A 448 5.57 -2.44 20.35
N THR A 449 5.69 -3.78 20.31
CA THR A 449 4.55 -4.69 20.24
C THR A 449 3.54 -4.46 21.36
N MET A 450 4.00 -4.28 22.60
CA MET A 450 3.11 -4.12 23.76
C MET A 450 2.26 -2.85 23.70
N VAL A 451 2.76 -1.81 23.03
CA VAL A 451 2.10 -0.51 22.93
C VAL A 451 1.17 -0.46 21.73
N TYR A 452 1.66 -0.86 20.55
CA TYR A 452 0.90 -0.70 19.30
C TYR A 452 0.03 -1.91 18.93
N ASP A 453 0.24 -3.07 19.57
CA ASP A 453 -0.36 -4.33 19.15
C ASP A 453 -0.15 -4.55 17.64
N ARG A 454 -1.19 -4.85 16.85
CA ARG A 454 -1.07 -5.21 15.42
C ARG A 454 -1.17 -4.06 14.42
N LEU A 455 -1.43 -2.82 14.85
CA LEU A 455 -1.64 -1.68 13.94
C LEU A 455 -0.89 -0.44 14.43
N THR A 456 -0.02 0.11 13.59
CA THR A 456 0.75 1.33 13.85
C THR A 456 1.13 1.99 12.54
N PHE A 457 1.36 3.30 12.53
CA PHE A 457 1.99 3.96 11.37
C PHE A 457 3.41 3.41 11.13
N PHE A 458 3.67 2.84 9.95
CA PHE A 458 4.95 2.21 9.61
C PHE A 458 5.29 2.26 8.11
N ALA A 459 6.55 1.96 7.82
CA ALA A 459 7.07 1.80 6.47
C ALA A 459 8.05 0.62 6.44
N TRP A 460 7.96 -0.23 5.41
CA TRP A 460 8.86 -1.37 5.18
C TRP A 460 9.38 -1.41 3.74
N PRO A 461 10.27 -0.47 3.37
CA PRO A 461 10.83 -0.42 2.03
C PRO A 461 11.51 -1.72 1.60
N LYS A 462 12.44 -2.27 2.40
CA LYS A 462 13.23 -3.44 1.99
C LYS A 462 12.35 -4.68 1.92
N PHE A 463 11.55 -4.92 2.96
CA PHE A 463 10.77 -6.14 3.06
C PHE A 463 9.64 -6.21 2.04
N TYR A 464 8.80 -5.16 1.92
CA TYR A 464 7.70 -5.22 0.95
C TYR A 464 8.18 -5.16 -0.50
N TYR A 465 9.32 -4.52 -0.79
CA TYR A 465 9.96 -4.63 -2.11
C TYR A 465 10.36 -6.08 -2.41
N TRP A 466 10.95 -6.78 -1.44
CA TRP A 466 11.28 -8.19 -1.59
C TRP A 466 10.02 -9.05 -1.78
N VAL A 467 8.98 -8.89 -0.96
CA VAL A 467 7.70 -9.62 -1.09
C VAL A 467 7.06 -9.39 -2.45
N PHE A 468 7.02 -8.13 -2.91
CA PHE A 468 6.49 -7.78 -4.23
C PHE A 468 7.14 -8.64 -5.32
N HIS A 469 8.47 -8.72 -5.33
CA HIS A 469 9.24 -9.52 -6.29
C HIS A 469 9.10 -11.04 -6.13
N GLN A 470 8.68 -11.53 -4.96
CA GLN A 470 8.37 -12.96 -4.77
C GLN A 470 6.99 -13.35 -5.27
N LEU A 471 6.03 -12.42 -5.30
CA LEU A 471 4.62 -12.71 -5.57
C LEU A 471 4.18 -12.29 -6.97
N LEU A 472 4.41 -11.02 -7.31
CA LEU A 472 3.79 -10.41 -8.49
C LEU A 472 4.16 -11.05 -9.84
N PRO A 473 5.31 -11.76 -10.02
CA PRO A 473 5.54 -12.51 -11.25
C PRO A 473 4.49 -13.57 -11.60
N TYR A 474 3.63 -13.97 -10.65
CA TYR A 474 2.64 -15.03 -10.83
C TYR A 474 1.22 -14.53 -11.11
N GLY A 475 0.96 -13.22 -11.12
CA GLY A 475 -0.40 -12.70 -11.26
C GLY A 475 -0.50 -11.46 -12.14
N VAL A 476 -1.73 -11.03 -12.38
CA VAL A 476 -2.05 -9.88 -13.27
C VAL A 476 -2.01 -8.52 -12.56
N GLY A 477 -1.70 -8.53 -11.25
CA GLY A 477 -1.66 -7.34 -10.41
C GLY A 477 -2.31 -7.57 -9.06
N ASP A 478 -2.58 -6.49 -8.33
CA ASP A 478 -3.02 -6.54 -6.93
C ASP A 478 -4.11 -5.51 -6.65
N ILE A 479 -5.05 -5.86 -5.77
CA ILE A 479 -5.97 -4.92 -5.14
C ILE A 479 -5.71 -4.98 -3.64
N THR A 480 -4.75 -4.19 -3.15
CA THR A 480 -4.21 -4.38 -1.80
C THR A 480 -5.26 -4.16 -0.71
N HIS A 481 -5.24 -5.03 0.30
CA HIS A 481 -5.97 -4.84 1.55
C HIS A 481 -5.22 -3.83 2.43
N SER A 482 -5.85 -2.68 2.66
CA SER A 482 -5.37 -1.65 3.58
C SER A 482 -6.43 -1.28 4.62
N SER A 483 -5.96 -1.01 5.84
CA SER A 483 -6.73 -0.46 6.96
C SER A 483 -6.64 1.08 7.05
N GLY A 484 -6.10 1.75 6.04
CA GLY A 484 -6.09 3.21 5.92
C GLY A 484 -4.70 3.81 5.80
N HIS A 485 -4.38 4.83 6.60
CA HIS A 485 -3.15 5.62 6.40
C HIS A 485 -1.93 5.13 7.18
N HIS A 486 -2.08 4.12 8.03
CA HIS A 486 -0.97 3.55 8.80
C HIS A 486 0.13 2.92 7.91
N ASP A 487 -0.19 2.60 6.66
CA ASP A 487 0.70 1.95 5.69
C ASP A 487 0.88 2.79 4.41
N HIS A 488 0.72 4.12 4.50
CA HIS A 488 0.73 5.03 3.34
C HIS A 488 1.94 4.83 2.41
N PHE A 489 3.16 4.77 2.98
CA PHE A 489 4.36 4.50 2.18
C PHE A 489 4.29 3.14 1.47
N ASN A 490 3.84 2.09 2.18
CA ASN A 490 3.75 0.75 1.61
C ASN A 490 2.76 0.72 0.43
N GLN A 491 1.59 1.35 0.59
CA GLN A 491 0.60 1.47 -0.49
C GLN A 491 1.17 2.23 -1.68
N TRP A 492 1.76 3.40 -1.46
CA TRP A 492 2.33 4.22 -2.52
C TRP A 492 3.43 3.47 -3.27
N MET A 493 4.38 2.86 -2.56
CA MET A 493 5.46 2.06 -3.15
C MET A 493 4.90 0.90 -3.97
N TRP A 494 3.87 0.22 -3.46
CA TRP A 494 3.23 -0.90 -4.17
C TRP A 494 2.64 -0.45 -5.52
N GLN A 495 1.94 0.70 -5.56
CA GLN A 495 1.41 1.24 -6.82
C GLN A 495 2.51 1.62 -7.81
N ARG A 496 3.64 2.19 -7.34
CA ARG A 496 4.79 2.48 -8.20
C ARG A 496 5.45 1.23 -8.76
N LEU A 497 5.57 0.16 -7.97
CA LEU A 497 6.13 -1.10 -8.43
C LEU A 497 5.19 -1.84 -9.39
N LEU A 498 3.87 -1.71 -9.22
CA LEU A 498 2.90 -2.20 -10.21
C LEU A 498 2.97 -1.42 -11.54
N TRP A 499 3.45 -0.17 -11.52
CA TRP A 499 3.76 0.57 -12.73
C TRP A 499 5.08 0.10 -13.37
N ALA A 500 6.17 0.13 -12.60
CA ALA A 500 7.52 -0.20 -13.07
C ALA A 500 8.21 -1.16 -12.08
N PRO A 501 8.04 -2.48 -12.23
CA PRO A 501 8.45 -3.46 -11.24
C PRO A 501 9.97 -3.53 -11.06
N HIS A 502 10.74 -3.15 -12.07
CA HIS A 502 12.21 -3.19 -12.02
C HIS A 502 12.84 -1.89 -11.50
N THR A 503 12.04 -0.93 -11.04
CA THR A 503 12.58 0.30 -10.45
C THR A 503 13.42 -0.08 -9.22
N PRO A 504 14.67 0.41 -9.10
CA PRO A 504 15.47 0.18 -7.92
C PRO A 504 14.76 0.69 -6.65
N LEU A 505 14.86 -0.08 -5.56
CA LEU A 505 14.22 0.29 -4.28
C LEU A 505 14.57 1.72 -3.85
N GLN A 506 15.84 2.10 -3.98
CA GLN A 506 16.31 3.43 -3.61
C GLN A 506 15.59 4.53 -4.40
N ASP A 507 15.38 4.33 -5.70
CA ASP A 507 14.75 5.32 -6.57
C ASP A 507 13.26 5.50 -6.22
N VAL A 508 12.55 4.41 -5.89
CA VAL A 508 11.15 4.49 -5.45
C VAL A 508 11.04 5.19 -4.09
N VAL A 509 11.94 4.90 -3.16
CA VAL A 509 12.00 5.58 -1.85
C VAL A 509 12.32 7.07 -2.02
N ASP A 510 13.28 7.41 -2.88
CA ASP A 510 13.66 8.80 -3.14
C ASP A 510 12.55 9.57 -3.86
N GLU A 511 11.84 8.94 -4.80
CA GLU A 511 10.66 9.53 -5.45
C GLU A 511 9.55 9.81 -4.43
N TYR A 512 9.24 8.88 -3.53
CA TYR A 512 8.29 9.11 -2.43
C TYR A 512 8.71 10.30 -1.58
N CYS A 513 9.96 10.29 -1.13
CA CYS A 513 10.45 11.30 -0.22
C CYS A 513 10.52 12.69 -0.87
N LEU A 514 10.87 12.77 -2.16
CA LEU A 514 10.85 14.00 -2.93
C LEU A 514 9.42 14.54 -3.09
N THR A 515 8.47 13.65 -3.43
CA THR A 515 7.06 13.98 -3.64
C THR A 515 6.43 14.56 -2.36
N TRP A 516 6.67 13.93 -1.21
CA TRP A 516 5.92 14.26 0.01
C TRP A 516 6.64 15.20 0.97
N PHE A 517 7.97 15.32 0.90
CA PHE A 517 8.74 16.14 1.85
C PHE A 517 9.56 17.24 1.19
N GLY A 518 9.70 17.22 -0.14
CA GLY A 518 10.48 18.20 -0.88
C GLY A 518 11.99 17.94 -0.85
N ARG A 519 12.70 18.61 -1.76
CA ARG A 519 14.09 18.28 -2.14
C ARG A 519 15.11 18.26 -1.00
N GLU A 520 15.02 19.21 -0.06
CA GLU A 520 16.00 19.31 1.04
C GLU A 520 15.74 18.32 2.18
N ALA A 521 14.47 17.98 2.42
CA ALA A 521 14.06 17.03 3.44
C ALA A 521 14.15 15.57 2.95
N ALA A 522 13.99 15.33 1.65
CA ALA A 522 13.90 14.00 1.06
C ALA A 522 15.05 13.05 1.44
N PRO A 523 16.35 13.44 1.37
CA PRO A 523 17.44 12.52 1.74
C PRO A 523 17.42 12.10 3.21
N MET A 524 16.89 12.94 4.10
CA MET A 524 16.75 12.62 5.53
C MET A 524 15.55 11.70 5.76
N MET A 525 14.43 11.95 5.07
CA MET A 525 13.26 11.07 5.14
C MET A 525 13.53 9.69 4.53
N ALA A 526 14.27 9.59 3.42
CA ALA A 526 14.66 8.31 2.86
C ALA A 526 15.46 7.47 3.88
N GLN A 527 16.44 8.09 4.54
CA GLN A 527 17.17 7.46 5.65
C GLN A 527 16.28 7.12 6.84
N ALA A 528 15.25 7.92 7.11
CA ALA A 528 14.30 7.68 8.20
C ALA A 528 13.41 6.47 7.91
N LEU A 529 12.95 6.28 6.66
CA LEU A 529 12.12 5.13 6.28
C LEU A 529 12.87 3.80 6.46
N TYR A 530 14.12 3.72 6.01
CA TYR A 530 14.94 2.52 6.26
C TYR A 530 15.21 2.31 7.75
N GLN A 531 15.45 3.39 8.49
CA GLN A 531 15.65 3.28 9.94
C GLN A 531 14.40 2.80 10.67
N LEU A 532 13.21 3.24 10.24
CA LEU A 532 11.94 2.83 10.82
C LEU A 532 11.72 1.33 10.65
N GLU A 533 12.01 0.78 9.48
CA GLU A 533 11.93 -0.67 9.24
C GLU A 533 12.83 -1.46 10.19
N GLU A 534 14.09 -1.05 10.33
CA GLU A 534 15.06 -1.65 11.25
C GLU A 534 14.62 -1.52 12.72
N ASN A 535 13.97 -0.42 13.07
CA ASN A 535 13.48 -0.17 14.42
C ASN A 535 12.36 -1.14 14.83
N LEU A 536 11.58 -1.66 13.88
CA LEU A 536 10.44 -2.54 14.16
C LEU A 536 10.84 -3.99 14.46
N GLU A 537 12.05 -4.42 14.08
CA GLU A 537 12.56 -5.77 14.33
C GLU A 537 13.18 -5.90 15.73
N GLU A 538 13.02 -7.05 16.36
CA GLU A 538 13.70 -7.39 17.61
C GLU A 538 15.22 -7.52 17.38
N ASP A 539 16.02 -6.77 18.15
CA ASP A 539 17.47 -6.96 18.22
C ASP A 539 17.82 -7.55 19.59
N ARG A 540 18.26 -8.82 19.60
CA ARG A 540 18.61 -9.54 20.83
C ARG A 540 19.89 -9.04 21.48
N GLU A 541 20.79 -8.43 20.70
CA GLU A 541 22.04 -7.88 21.20
C GLU A 541 21.83 -6.47 21.75
N HIS A 542 20.92 -5.71 21.14
CA HIS A 542 20.58 -4.34 21.55
C HIS A 542 19.07 -4.21 21.79
N PRO A 543 18.57 -4.56 22.99
CA PRO A 543 17.17 -4.35 23.34
C PRO A 543 16.79 -2.87 23.20
N ILE A 544 15.49 -2.57 23.18
CA ILE A 544 14.97 -1.24 22.84
C ILE A 544 15.62 -0.09 23.62
N ASP A 545 15.95 -0.27 24.90
CA ASP A 545 16.63 0.73 25.75
C ASP A 545 18.05 1.06 25.30
N GLU A 546 18.70 0.15 24.58
CA GLU A 546 20.05 0.30 24.03
C GLU A 546 20.05 0.56 22.52
N LYS A 547 18.93 0.29 21.82
CA LYS A 547 18.79 0.41 20.37
C LYS A 547 19.02 1.84 19.86
N PRO A 548 20.14 2.15 19.17
CA PRO A 548 20.47 3.53 18.77
C PRO A 548 19.59 4.04 17.62
N GLY A 549 18.96 3.12 16.87
CA GLY A 549 18.11 3.42 15.72
C GLY A 549 16.88 4.26 16.05
N ILE A 550 16.34 4.13 17.27
CA ILE A 550 15.18 4.91 17.74
C ILE A 550 15.53 6.40 17.83
N ASP A 551 16.68 6.72 18.45
CA ASP A 551 17.17 8.10 18.55
C ASP A 551 17.60 8.68 17.20
N ARG A 552 18.13 7.82 16.32
CA ARG A 552 18.48 8.22 14.95
C ARG A 552 17.25 8.57 14.14
N TYR A 553 16.20 7.74 14.18
CA TYR A 553 14.94 8.00 13.49
C TYR A 553 14.30 9.32 13.94
N TYR A 554 14.21 9.56 15.24
CA TYR A 554 13.71 10.82 15.80
C TYR A 554 14.46 12.04 15.26
N ARG A 555 15.81 12.01 15.26
CA ARG A 555 16.61 13.13 14.75
C ARG A 555 16.42 13.34 13.26
N LEU A 556 16.36 12.27 12.46
CA LEU A 556 16.17 12.36 11.01
C LEU A 556 14.84 13.02 10.65
N VAL A 557 13.74 12.56 11.25
CA VAL A 557 12.40 13.11 10.96
C VAL A 557 12.29 14.57 11.40
N LYS A 558 12.85 14.90 12.57
CA LYS A 558 12.87 16.28 13.08
C LYS A 558 13.67 17.21 12.17
N SER A 559 14.91 16.84 11.83
CA SER A 559 15.75 17.62 10.92
C SER A 559 15.20 17.71 9.50
N ALA A 560 14.48 16.68 9.04
CA ALA A 560 13.74 16.75 7.78
C ALA A 560 12.66 17.84 7.84
N GLY A 561 11.86 17.87 8.91
CA GLY A 561 10.80 18.87 9.11
C GLY A 561 11.33 20.31 9.12
N GLU A 562 12.51 20.53 9.72
CA GLU A 562 13.19 21.83 9.72
C GLU A 562 13.61 22.32 8.32
N LYS A 563 13.75 21.41 7.35
CA LYS A 563 14.10 21.73 5.96
C LYS A 563 12.93 21.66 4.98
N MET A 564 11.73 21.32 5.46
CA MET A 564 10.56 21.33 4.60
C MET A 564 10.14 22.76 4.29
N PRO A 565 9.85 23.10 3.01
CA PRO A 565 9.25 24.38 2.66
C PRO A 565 7.96 24.62 3.43
N ALA A 566 7.74 25.86 3.91
CA ALA A 566 6.58 26.20 4.74
C ALA A 566 5.24 25.85 4.07
N HIS A 567 5.15 26.07 2.76
CA HIS A 567 3.96 25.77 1.99
C HIS A 567 3.66 24.27 1.90
N LEU A 568 4.68 23.41 1.84
CA LEU A 568 4.48 21.95 1.93
C LEU A 568 4.15 21.53 3.36
N MET A 569 4.89 22.04 4.35
CA MET A 569 4.73 21.65 5.76
C MET A 569 3.34 21.95 6.31
N LYS A 570 2.73 23.08 5.91
CA LYS A 570 1.46 23.57 6.43
C LYS A 570 0.41 22.46 6.55
N ASP A 571 0.16 21.76 5.45
CA ASP A 571 -0.91 20.75 5.34
C ASP A 571 -0.33 19.30 5.27
N ASN A 572 0.95 19.10 5.62
CA ASN A 572 1.60 17.79 5.56
C ASN A 572 1.28 16.89 6.77
N TRP A 573 0.20 16.13 6.69
CA TRP A 573 -0.13 15.15 7.73
C TRP A 573 0.85 13.96 7.76
N ILE A 574 1.50 13.61 6.64
CA ILE A 574 2.40 12.45 6.54
C ILE A 574 3.66 12.66 7.39
N TRP A 575 4.29 13.83 7.29
CA TRP A 575 5.44 14.18 8.14
C TRP A 575 5.04 14.19 9.63
N ARG A 576 3.84 14.71 9.94
CA ARG A 576 3.31 14.72 11.30
C ARG A 576 3.16 13.29 11.84
N GLU A 577 2.62 12.36 11.07
CA GLU A 577 2.52 10.95 11.47
C GLU A 577 3.89 10.29 11.67
N HIS A 578 4.88 10.59 10.81
CA HIS A 578 6.26 10.15 11.03
C HIS A 578 6.84 10.69 12.35
N MET A 579 6.56 11.96 12.66
CA MET A 579 7.05 12.61 13.87
C MET A 579 6.32 12.11 15.13
N VAL A 580 5.00 11.87 15.06
CA VAL A 580 4.22 11.19 16.11
C VAL A 580 4.82 9.81 16.39
N LYS A 581 5.05 9.00 15.35
CA LYS A 581 5.69 7.69 15.49
C LYS A 581 7.08 7.81 16.13
N ALA A 582 7.89 8.78 15.69
CA ALA A 582 9.22 8.99 16.21
C ALA A 582 9.23 9.39 17.71
N SER A 583 8.33 10.30 18.11
CA SER A 583 8.22 10.77 19.49
C SER A 583 7.70 9.66 20.41
N LEU A 584 6.69 8.90 19.96
CA LEU A 584 6.16 7.76 20.70
C LEU A 584 7.17 6.62 20.82
N ASP A 585 7.86 6.21 19.76
CA ASP A 585 8.89 5.16 19.84
C ASP A 585 10.02 5.53 20.81
N LYS A 586 10.44 6.80 20.78
CA LYS A 586 11.44 7.31 21.71
C LYS A 586 10.91 7.36 23.14
N HIS A 587 9.64 7.72 23.34
CA HIS A 587 9.00 7.65 24.64
C HIS A 587 8.96 6.22 25.17
N ILE A 588 8.54 5.24 24.35
CA ILE A 588 8.51 3.82 24.69
C ILE A 588 9.91 3.33 25.09
N LYS A 589 10.95 3.72 24.34
CA LYS A 589 12.34 3.41 24.69
C LYS A 589 12.73 3.93 26.07
N LEU A 590 12.41 5.18 26.39
CA LEU A 590 12.76 5.79 27.68
C LEU A 590 11.95 5.20 28.84
N ASP A 591 10.67 4.93 28.62
CA ASP A 591 9.79 4.27 29.58
C ASP A 591 10.28 2.86 29.90
N TYR A 592 10.57 2.07 28.86
CA TYR A 592 11.13 0.72 29.00
C TYR A 592 12.45 0.76 29.77
N LYS A 593 13.36 1.69 29.42
CA LYS A 593 14.63 1.86 30.13
C LYS A 593 14.42 2.13 31.62
N GLN A 594 13.52 3.03 31.97
CA GLN A 594 13.22 3.39 33.36
C GLN A 594 12.66 2.18 34.13
N GLN A 595 11.76 1.41 33.52
CA GLN A 595 11.20 0.19 34.11
C GLN A 595 12.26 -0.92 34.24
N HIS A 596 13.13 -1.08 33.25
CA HIS A 596 14.19 -2.09 33.23
C HIS A 596 15.26 -1.80 34.28
N GLU A 597 15.68 -0.54 34.45
CA GLU A 597 16.59 -0.12 35.53
C GLU A 597 15.97 -0.38 36.91
N ARG A 598 14.67 -0.10 37.07
CA ARG A 598 13.93 -0.39 38.30
C ARG A 598 13.86 -1.88 38.61
N GLN A 599 13.60 -2.70 37.60
CA GLN A 599 13.61 -4.15 37.73
C GLN A 599 14.98 -4.64 38.21
N LYS A 600 16.07 -4.18 37.59
CA LYS A 600 17.45 -4.52 38.01
C LYS A 600 17.73 -4.12 39.46
N GLU A 601 17.25 -2.95 39.90
CA GLU A 601 17.37 -2.49 41.29
C GLU A 601 16.64 -3.45 42.26
N ILE A 602 15.39 -3.79 41.95
CA ILE A 602 14.58 -4.73 42.75
C ILE A 602 15.27 -6.10 42.82
N GLU A 603 15.67 -6.65 41.69
CA GLU A 603 16.35 -7.95 41.62
C GLU A 603 17.65 -7.95 42.42
N SER A 604 18.42 -6.85 42.39
CA SER A 604 19.63 -6.70 43.20
C SER A 604 19.31 -6.65 44.70
N ILE A 605 18.25 -5.95 45.11
CA ILE A 605 17.84 -5.88 46.52
C ILE A 605 17.41 -7.26 47.02
N ILE A 606 16.59 -7.97 46.23
CA ILE A 606 16.10 -9.30 46.58
C ILE A 606 17.25 -10.31 46.64
N ARG A 607 18.16 -10.31 45.65
CA ARG A 607 19.35 -11.16 45.64
C ARG A 607 20.21 -10.96 46.88
N LYS A 608 20.50 -9.70 47.22
CA LYS A 608 21.24 -9.38 48.45
C LYS A 608 20.49 -9.84 49.70
N GLY A 609 19.18 -9.70 49.75
CA GLY A 609 18.34 -10.23 50.83
C GLY A 609 18.44 -11.73 51.03
N PHE A 610 18.55 -12.49 49.93
CA PHE A 610 18.81 -13.93 49.96
C PHE A 610 20.22 -14.23 50.50
N GLU A 611 21.24 -13.52 50.03
CA GLU A 611 22.64 -13.69 50.46
C GLU A 611 22.84 -13.34 51.94
N ASP A 612 22.20 -12.28 52.41
CA ASP A 612 22.27 -11.79 53.80
C ASP A 612 21.35 -12.58 54.75
N GLY A 613 20.53 -13.52 54.25
CA GLY A 613 19.59 -14.31 55.05
C GLY A 613 18.40 -13.53 55.62
N ASN A 614 18.10 -12.34 55.08
CA ASN A 614 17.05 -11.44 55.56
C ASN A 614 16.10 -11.00 54.44
N LEU A 615 15.38 -11.98 53.88
CA LEU A 615 14.48 -11.76 52.75
C LEU A 615 13.31 -10.81 53.08
N ASN A 616 12.77 -10.86 54.31
CA ASN A 616 11.67 -9.98 54.71
C ASN A 616 12.04 -8.50 54.64
N ALA A 617 13.24 -8.14 55.10
CA ALA A 617 13.72 -6.76 55.01
C ALA A 617 13.97 -6.34 53.56
N ALA A 618 14.48 -7.24 52.72
CA ALA A 618 14.68 -6.97 51.29
C ALA A 618 13.35 -6.77 50.56
N ILE A 619 12.33 -7.60 50.84
CA ILE A 619 10.97 -7.43 50.30
C ILE A 619 10.40 -6.09 50.74
N ALA A 620 10.48 -5.74 52.03
CA ALA A 620 9.98 -4.45 52.52
C ALA A 620 10.66 -3.25 51.87
N LYS A 621 11.96 -3.37 51.53
CA LYS A 621 12.72 -2.35 50.81
C LYS A 621 12.37 -2.28 49.32
N ALA A 622 12.10 -3.41 48.68
CA ALA A 622 11.80 -3.50 47.25
C ALA A 622 10.34 -3.13 46.92
N LEU A 623 9.40 -3.36 47.84
CA LEU A 623 7.97 -3.20 47.58
C LEU A 623 7.58 -1.77 47.11
N PRO A 624 8.12 -0.67 47.67
CA PRO A 624 7.83 0.67 47.15
C PRO A 624 8.31 0.90 45.70
N LEU A 625 9.30 0.12 45.25
CA LEU A 625 9.92 0.25 43.93
C LEU A 625 9.08 -0.42 42.83
N THR A 626 8.06 -1.22 43.17
CA THR A 626 7.18 -1.88 42.19
C THR A 626 6.08 -0.96 41.66
N ALA A 627 5.95 0.24 42.20
CA ALA A 627 5.03 1.25 41.66
C ALA A 627 5.52 1.72 40.28
N THR A 628 4.60 2.04 39.37
CA THR A 628 4.92 2.61 38.06
C THR A 628 5.73 3.89 38.26
N PRO A 629 6.93 4.01 37.67
CA PRO A 629 7.73 5.22 37.77
C PRO A 629 7.00 6.43 37.15
N GLU A 630 7.21 7.61 37.73
CA GLU A 630 6.75 8.85 37.10
C GLU A 630 7.56 9.13 35.82
N PRO A 631 6.91 9.56 34.73
CA PRO A 631 7.59 9.96 33.50
C PRO A 631 8.62 11.06 33.75
N THR A 632 9.79 10.94 33.11
CA THR A 632 10.80 12.01 33.10
C THR A 632 10.31 13.23 32.31
N GLU A 633 10.96 14.39 32.48
CA GLU A 633 10.61 15.60 31.71
C GLU A 633 10.78 15.39 30.20
N ASP A 634 11.79 14.62 29.77
CA ASP A 634 11.96 14.25 28.36
C ASP A 634 10.79 13.40 27.85
N MET A 635 10.32 12.44 28.65
CA MET A 635 9.17 11.61 28.30
C MET A 635 7.88 12.43 28.19
N LYS A 636 7.67 13.39 29.09
CA LYS A 636 6.53 14.32 29.04
C LYS A 636 6.59 15.19 27.78
N ALA A 637 7.76 15.76 27.46
CA ALA A 637 7.94 16.57 26.26
C ALA A 637 7.67 15.78 24.96
N LEU A 638 8.15 14.53 24.88
CA LEU A 638 7.87 13.64 23.73
C LEU A 638 6.38 13.32 23.60
N HIS A 639 5.70 13.07 24.73
CA HIS A 639 4.27 12.80 24.74
C HIS A 639 3.46 14.03 24.32
N GLU A 640 3.81 15.23 24.80
CA GLU A 640 3.19 16.49 24.39
C GLU A 640 3.42 16.78 22.90
N GLU A 641 4.61 16.52 22.38
CA GLU A 641 4.93 16.66 20.96
C GLU A 641 4.08 15.70 20.10
N ALA A 642 4.01 14.43 20.48
CA ALA A 642 3.18 13.43 19.79
C ALA A 642 1.69 13.80 19.84
N LEU A 643 1.18 14.23 21.00
CA LEU A 643 -0.21 14.62 21.16
C LEU A 643 -0.57 15.82 20.26
N ARG A 644 0.26 16.88 20.30
CA ARG A 644 0.03 18.07 19.47
C ARG A 644 0.01 17.73 17.98
N LEU A 645 1.03 17.02 17.51
CA LEU A 645 1.15 16.66 16.09
C LEU A 645 0.06 15.68 15.64
N GLY A 646 -0.37 14.77 16.53
CA GLY A 646 -1.47 13.85 16.29
C GLY A 646 -2.83 14.55 16.20
N GLU A 647 -3.06 15.64 16.95
CA GLU A 647 -4.28 16.44 16.76
C GLU A 647 -4.23 17.27 15.47
N GLU A 648 -3.05 17.80 15.11
CA GLU A 648 -2.87 18.51 13.83
C GLU A 648 -3.11 17.60 12.61
N SER A 649 -2.55 16.38 12.59
CA SER A 649 -2.81 15.41 11.51
C SER A 649 -4.28 14.98 11.47
N ASN A 650 -4.93 14.91 12.63
CA ASN A 650 -6.34 14.56 12.75
C ASN A 650 -7.27 15.66 12.19
N GLU A 651 -6.91 16.92 12.42
CA GLU A 651 -7.61 18.05 11.83
C GLU A 651 -7.44 18.07 10.31
N ILE A 652 -6.20 17.96 9.83
CA ILE A 652 -5.86 18.04 8.40
C ILE A 652 -6.50 16.90 7.61
N MET A 653 -6.35 15.65 8.04
CA MET A 653 -6.70 14.47 7.22
C MET A 653 -7.49 13.40 7.98
N GLY A 654 -7.81 13.61 9.26
CA GLY A 654 -8.45 12.57 10.06
C GLY A 654 -7.54 11.36 10.28
N VAL A 655 -6.26 11.60 10.56
CA VAL A 655 -5.28 10.57 10.90
C VAL A 655 -4.70 10.86 12.27
N ARG A 656 -4.61 9.84 13.11
CA ARG A 656 -4.01 9.90 14.43
C ARG A 656 -3.57 8.50 14.85
N ASN A 657 -2.34 8.37 15.36
CA ASN A 657 -1.76 7.12 15.85
C ASN A 657 -2.01 6.91 17.34
#